data_AF-A0A644ZR94-F1
#
_entry.id   AF-A0A644ZR94-F1
#
_cell.length_a   1.000
_cell.length_b   1.000
_cell.length_c   1.000
_cell.angle_alpha   90.00
_cell.angle_beta   90.00
_cell.angle_gamma   90.00
#
_symmetry.space_group_name_H-M   'P 1'
#
loop_
_entity.id
_entity.type
_entity.pdbx_description
1 polymer ?
#
loop_
_entity_poly.entity_id
_entity_poly.type
_entity_poly.pdbx_seq_one_letter_code
_entity_poly.pdbx_strand_id
1 'polypeptide(L)'
;MVVRTIPASIVENAIAQEKVPGYQVVGITMASALAAAIFIISLFNRTIRNSRRERERLLTVEEEYRISAKQSGVVIIRINTESGAIISSQGAIEHFQLPSAEPDVLFCHAFEDLVEEESREELETFRQNMLQGKPSSGAEISMRNAEGVSRWFEFEFATIGDGGGKSTQAIVTIRDITTQRERIVAYRRWQSMLADSVGASAALMAVNVSNGVCERAEGEFAPFQQDSEAQPCAENILARYCQTYVSPEDRAAFSTFVSSRRLLSVYQRGIQAEETELHLLHADGTIRLCTLAAQLAYAPKTDEIKAFLMLRDFDDITREVDRLNDLAMRDGLSGLLNRTAARSAIEEALRFGGGDIVALFMIDADNFKQINDLLGHQHGDMALRQMSDIIRGAFRSGDIVARIGGDEFFVFLSEVPAEHFAEEKAAALCKNLQLTYAMEERGSITLTASIGVVIAKRGSCDYEGLYAEVDRVLYEAKNAGKNRYHIRYADGTGASKSGSATASSAAQQINALMKQLDGGVILLEVGERMTPLFISDGYFMLQGVLREATLNNTFPESVIHPHDYPQVEAAVRACAAEGASFQVSYRSVLSGGGYGWRHLNGVRVPSISGKAPTVLAVVSDITELHNASEHLYALTESSKVGVFIMRMGERLEVTFFNDGVLEITGFTYEQMRLFARDASAFFRGGNLERFRAEVAAATVENRMIDYLYRSRGFLGKEAHSIHLYGVKLDIQNGIPSYLIILLEQADLYVCS
;
A
#
# COMPACT_ATOMS: atom_id res chain seq x y z
N MET A 1 84.17 44.79 -0.78
CA MET A 1 85.09 44.76 -1.93
C MET A 1 85.17 46.18 -2.49
N VAL A 2 86.37 46.67 -2.77
CA VAL A 2 86.74 48.03 -3.24
C VAL A 2 86.86 49.12 -2.15
N VAL A 3 88.00 49.12 -1.44
CA VAL A 3 88.72 50.37 -1.16
C VAL A 3 90.05 50.23 -1.90
N ARG A 4 90.12 50.82 -3.11
CA ARG A 4 91.39 50.93 -3.85
C ARG A 4 92.23 52.03 -3.20
N THR A 5 93.47 51.66 -2.95
CA THR A 5 94.65 52.48 -2.71
C THR A 5 94.61 53.84 -3.39
N ILE A 6 94.75 54.90 -2.60
CA ILE A 6 95.10 56.24 -3.12
C ILE A 6 96.54 56.14 -3.66
N PRO A 7 96.81 56.49 -4.92
CA PRO A 7 98.16 56.50 -5.47
C PRO A 7 99.06 57.47 -4.68
N ALA A 8 100.28 57.04 -4.33
CA ALA A 8 101.24 57.87 -3.58
C ALA A 8 101.51 59.23 -4.23
N SER A 9 101.37 59.33 -5.57
CA SER A 9 101.51 60.57 -6.34
C SER A 9 100.45 61.63 -6.05
N ILE A 10 99.28 61.26 -5.52
CA ILE A 10 98.24 62.22 -5.10
C ILE A 10 98.56 62.81 -3.72
N VAL A 11 99.17 62.01 -2.83
CA VAL A 11 99.56 62.46 -1.49
C VAL A 11 100.78 63.38 -1.55
N GLU A 12 101.76 63.09 -2.40
CA GLU A 12 102.95 63.94 -2.55
C GLU A 12 102.63 65.31 -3.20
N ASN A 13 101.68 65.36 -4.16
CA ASN A 13 101.22 66.63 -4.72
C ASN A 13 100.36 67.45 -3.76
N ALA A 14 99.61 66.81 -2.86
CA ALA A 14 98.82 67.51 -1.84
C ALA A 14 99.66 68.08 -0.68
N ILE A 15 100.87 67.57 -0.46
CA ILE A 15 101.80 68.07 0.58
C ILE A 15 102.69 69.21 0.04
N ALA A 16 102.90 69.28 -1.28
CA ALA A 16 103.78 70.27 -1.90
C ALA A 16 103.12 71.63 -2.18
N GLN A 17 101.79 71.73 -2.15
CA GLN A 17 101.07 72.99 -2.40
C GLN A 17 100.00 73.24 -1.32
N GLU A 18 100.17 74.38 -0.65
CA GLU A 18 99.29 75.01 0.34
C GLU A 18 99.37 74.58 1.82
N LYS A 19 99.61 75.61 2.64
CA LYS A 19 99.63 75.63 4.10
C LYS A 19 98.26 75.23 4.66
N VAL A 20 98.10 73.95 4.99
CA VAL A 20 96.96 73.48 5.79
C VAL A 20 97.51 72.99 7.14
N PRO A 21 97.20 73.64 8.27
CA PRO A 21 97.67 73.17 9.58
C PRO A 21 97.19 71.73 9.82
N GLY A 22 98.06 70.84 10.34
CA GLY A 22 97.77 69.41 10.48
C GLY A 22 96.45 69.05 11.18
N TYR A 23 95.93 69.96 12.02
CA TYR A 23 94.60 69.85 12.64
C TYR A 23 93.44 69.84 11.64
N GLN A 24 93.55 70.52 10.48
CA GLN A 24 92.51 70.52 9.45
C GLN A 24 92.45 69.20 8.67
N VAL A 25 93.60 68.53 8.43
CA VAL A 25 93.64 67.20 7.80
C VAL A 25 93.05 66.13 8.73
N VAL A 26 93.36 66.20 10.04
CA VAL A 26 92.75 65.34 11.06
C VAL A 26 91.24 65.62 11.18
N GLY A 27 90.84 66.89 11.11
CA GLY A 27 89.42 67.30 11.11
C GLY A 27 88.64 66.74 9.92
N ILE A 28 89.18 66.80 8.71
CA ILE A 28 88.53 66.29 7.49
C ILE A 28 88.45 64.77 7.51
N THR A 29 89.48 64.07 7.98
CA THR A 29 89.48 62.60 8.08
C THR A 29 88.53 62.10 9.16
N MET A 30 88.47 62.75 10.34
CA MET A 30 87.43 62.46 11.35
C MET A 30 86.02 62.76 10.84
N ALA A 31 85.81 63.88 10.14
CA ALA A 31 84.51 64.23 9.57
C ALA A 31 84.06 63.21 8.51
N SER A 32 84.99 62.75 7.66
CA SER A 32 84.74 61.73 6.65
C SER A 32 84.43 60.37 7.26
N ALA A 33 85.16 59.97 8.31
CA ALA A 33 84.92 58.73 9.04
C ALA A 33 83.57 58.76 9.79
N LEU A 34 83.21 59.90 10.39
CA LEU A 34 81.93 60.11 11.05
C LEU A 34 80.77 60.06 10.04
N ALA A 35 80.93 60.70 8.88
CA ALA A 35 79.94 60.65 7.80
C ALA A 35 79.75 59.23 7.26
N ALA A 36 80.84 58.46 7.09
CA ALA A 36 80.77 57.06 6.68
C ALA A 36 80.09 56.18 7.74
N ALA A 37 80.38 56.39 9.02
CA ALA A 37 79.72 55.67 10.11
C ALA A 37 78.21 55.98 10.17
N ILE A 38 77.83 57.25 10.05
CA ILE A 38 76.40 57.66 9.99
C ILE A 38 75.70 57.04 8.77
N PHE A 39 76.38 56.99 7.62
CA PHE A 39 75.83 56.37 6.40
C PHE A 39 75.63 54.86 6.55
N ILE A 40 76.59 54.15 7.14
CA ILE A 40 76.48 52.70 7.43
C ILE A 40 75.35 52.43 8.44
N ILE A 41 75.26 53.21 9.51
CA ILE A 41 74.17 53.11 10.50
C ILE A 41 72.81 53.38 9.85
N SER A 42 72.73 54.36 8.94
CA SER A 42 71.52 54.65 8.17
C SER A 42 71.11 53.50 7.25
N LEU A 43 72.06 52.89 6.53
CA LEU A 43 71.82 51.70 5.70
C LEU A 43 71.36 50.50 6.54
N PHE A 44 72.01 50.24 7.68
CA PHE A 44 71.64 49.15 8.57
C PHE A 44 70.24 49.34 9.17
N ASN A 45 69.91 50.56 9.60
CA ASN A 45 68.58 50.93 10.07
C ASN A 45 67.51 50.82 8.97
N ARG A 46 67.85 51.15 7.71
CA ARG A 46 66.95 50.99 6.56
C ARG A 46 66.67 49.51 6.29
N THR A 47 67.68 48.64 6.33
CA THR A 47 67.51 47.19 6.18
C THR A 47 66.64 46.63 7.29
N ILE A 48 66.87 46.99 8.56
CA ILE A 48 66.05 46.55 9.69
C ILE A 48 64.60 47.04 9.57
N ARG A 49 64.37 48.29 9.16
CA ARG A 49 63.01 48.82 8.94
C ARG A 49 62.30 48.10 7.80
N ASN A 50 63.00 47.78 6.72
CA ASN A 50 62.43 47.01 5.61
C ASN A 50 62.07 45.58 6.07
N SER A 51 62.95 44.90 6.80
CA SER A 51 62.64 43.57 7.35
C SER A 51 61.49 43.59 8.36
N ARG A 52 61.37 44.65 9.19
CA ARG A 52 60.23 44.81 10.10
C ARG A 52 58.92 45.06 9.36
N ARG A 53 58.91 45.95 8.36
CA ARG A 53 57.73 46.23 7.53
C ARG A 53 57.26 44.99 6.76
N GLU A 54 58.20 44.20 6.24
CA GLU A 54 57.86 42.97 5.53
C GLU A 54 57.26 41.93 6.48
N ARG A 55 57.82 41.81 7.70
CA ARG A 55 57.28 40.93 8.73
C ARG A 55 55.89 41.36 9.20
N GLU A 56 55.66 42.65 9.40
CA GLU A 56 54.34 43.20 9.76
C GLU A 56 53.31 42.98 8.64
N ARG A 57 53.71 43.14 7.37
CA ARG A 57 52.84 42.84 6.22
C ARG A 57 52.46 41.36 6.16
N LEU A 58 53.43 40.46 6.32
CA LEU A 58 53.18 39.01 6.33
C LEU A 58 52.21 38.62 7.47
N LEU A 59 52.42 39.16 8.67
CA LEU A 59 51.52 38.93 9.81
C LEU A 59 50.10 39.46 9.55
N THR A 60 49.98 40.61 8.87
CA THR A 60 48.67 41.20 8.54
C THR A 60 47.93 40.34 7.51
N VAL A 61 48.62 39.91 6.44
CA VAL A 61 48.03 39.04 5.41
C VAL A 61 47.66 37.67 5.98
N GLU A 62 48.48 37.12 6.87
CA GLU A 62 48.20 35.85 7.56
C GLU A 62 46.97 35.96 8.47
N GLU A 63 46.82 37.08 9.20
CA GLU A 63 45.67 37.32 10.07
C GLU A 63 44.38 37.61 9.27
N GLU A 64 44.47 38.37 8.17
CA GLU A 64 43.35 38.56 7.25
C GLU A 64 42.88 37.23 6.65
N TYR A 65 43.82 36.37 6.23
CA TYR A 65 43.52 35.03 5.73
C TYR A 65 42.83 34.16 6.80
N ARG A 66 43.32 34.22 8.04
CA ARG A 66 42.75 33.49 9.18
C ARG A 66 41.31 33.93 9.50
N ILE A 67 41.06 35.25 9.51
CA ILE A 67 39.73 35.81 9.77
C ILE A 67 38.76 35.45 8.64
N SER A 68 39.20 35.54 7.38
CA SER A 68 38.38 35.18 6.22
C SER A 68 37.98 33.69 6.22
N ALA A 69 38.89 32.78 6.61
CA ALA A 69 38.58 31.36 6.73
C ALA A 69 37.59 31.08 7.87
N LYS A 70 37.70 31.79 9.00
CA LYS A 70 36.78 31.64 10.14
C LYS A 70 35.37 32.15 9.83
N GLN A 71 35.24 33.22 9.06
CA GLN A 71 33.93 33.79 8.68
C GLN A 71 33.22 32.99 7.59
N SER A 72 33.95 32.31 6.70
CA SER A 72 33.36 31.50 5.62
C SER A 72 32.88 30.12 6.07
N GLY A 73 33.16 29.72 7.32
CA GLY A 73 32.83 28.39 7.84
C GLY A 73 33.61 27.25 7.18
N VAL A 74 34.68 27.57 6.43
CA VAL A 74 35.52 26.60 5.74
C VAL A 74 36.74 26.29 6.60
N VAL A 75 36.98 25.01 6.86
CA VAL A 75 38.17 24.55 7.58
C VAL A 75 39.33 24.42 6.58
N ILE A 76 40.49 24.96 6.90
CA ILE A 76 41.67 24.93 6.02
C ILE A 76 42.81 24.18 6.73
N ILE A 77 43.43 23.25 6.02
CA ILE A 77 44.56 22.43 6.50
C ILE A 77 45.71 22.53 5.50
N ARG A 78 46.93 22.71 5.98
CA ARG A 78 48.14 22.61 5.13
C ARG A 78 48.82 21.27 5.34
N ILE A 79 49.22 20.63 4.26
CA ILE A 79 49.80 19.28 4.25
C ILE A 79 51.09 19.28 3.47
N ASN A 80 52.09 18.54 3.94
CA ASN A 80 53.30 18.22 3.19
C ASN A 80 52.99 17.06 2.23
N THR A 81 53.11 17.29 0.92
CA THR A 81 52.74 16.30 -0.10
C THR A 81 53.73 15.13 -0.24
N GLU A 82 54.95 15.25 0.28
CA GLU A 82 55.94 14.15 0.25
C GLU A 82 55.76 13.18 1.41
N SER A 83 55.41 13.68 2.59
CA SER A 83 55.21 12.88 3.80
C SER A 83 53.75 12.57 4.10
N GLY A 84 52.81 13.38 3.61
CA GLY A 84 51.40 13.35 4.02
C GLY A 84 51.13 13.98 5.38
N ALA A 85 52.13 14.58 6.02
CA ALA A 85 52.04 15.15 7.35
C ALA A 85 51.31 16.51 7.35
N ILE A 86 50.47 16.73 8.36
CA ILE A 86 49.77 17.99 8.58
C ILE A 86 50.76 19.06 9.07
N ILE A 87 50.93 20.13 8.30
CA ILE A 87 51.79 21.29 8.62
C ILE A 87 51.05 22.29 9.51
N SER A 88 49.75 22.50 9.28
CA SER A 88 48.93 23.43 10.05
C SER A 88 47.46 23.02 10.00
N SER A 89 46.84 22.88 11.17
CA SER A 89 45.47 22.38 11.34
C SER A 89 44.67 23.12 12.42
N GLN A 90 45.08 24.32 12.84
CA GLN A 90 44.46 24.98 14.00
C GLN A 90 42.92 25.11 13.90
N GLY A 91 42.38 25.42 12.71
CA GLY A 91 40.94 25.42 12.47
C GLY A 91 40.29 24.03 12.46
N ALA A 92 41.01 22.99 12.05
CA ALA A 92 40.53 21.61 12.04
C ALA A 92 40.57 20.95 13.43
N ILE A 93 41.58 21.27 14.24
CA ILE A 93 41.68 20.84 15.64
C ILE A 93 40.49 21.39 16.44
N GLU A 94 40.17 22.68 16.27
CA GLU A 94 39.01 23.30 16.93
C GLU A 94 37.67 22.73 16.43
N HIS A 95 37.51 22.53 15.11
CA HIS A 95 36.23 22.15 14.51
C HIS A 95 35.91 20.65 14.66
N PHE A 96 36.90 19.78 14.55
CA PHE A 96 36.73 18.31 14.57
C PHE A 96 37.23 17.66 15.87
N GLN A 97 37.67 18.45 16.86
CA GLN A 97 38.27 17.96 18.13
C GLN A 97 39.41 16.95 17.92
N LEU A 98 40.20 17.14 16.85
CA LEU A 98 41.34 16.28 16.58
C LEU A 98 42.34 16.36 17.74
N PRO A 99 43.05 15.26 18.04
CA PRO A 99 44.19 15.31 18.95
C PRO A 99 45.12 16.44 18.51
N SER A 100 45.65 17.23 19.46
CA SER A 100 46.59 18.32 19.14
C SER A 100 47.71 17.75 18.26
N ALA A 101 47.65 18.01 16.96
CA ALA A 101 48.50 17.32 16.01
C ALA A 101 49.94 17.75 16.24
N GLU A 102 50.79 16.80 16.67
CA GLU A 102 52.23 16.94 16.49
C GLU A 102 52.52 17.10 14.98
N PRO A 103 53.59 17.79 14.57
CA PRO A 103 53.92 18.11 13.17
C PRO A 103 54.00 16.90 12.20
N ASP A 104 53.92 15.66 12.73
CA ASP A 104 54.12 14.41 12.02
C ASP A 104 52.85 13.55 11.87
N VAL A 105 51.67 14.04 12.28
CA VAL A 105 50.40 13.29 12.09
C VAL A 105 50.01 13.28 10.60
N LEU A 106 49.84 12.08 10.04
CA LEU A 106 49.35 11.89 8.68
C LEU A 106 47.89 12.32 8.57
N PHE A 107 47.57 13.06 7.51
CA PHE A 107 46.23 13.58 7.26
C PHE A 107 45.12 12.52 7.36
N CYS A 108 45.31 11.33 6.79
CA CYS A 108 44.27 10.30 6.79
C CYS A 108 44.06 9.68 8.16
N HIS A 109 45.13 9.41 8.91
CA HIS A 109 45.02 8.91 10.29
C HIS A 109 44.29 9.90 11.20
N ALA A 110 44.37 11.21 10.93
CA ALA A 110 43.62 12.20 11.69
C ALA A 110 42.10 12.06 11.52
N PHE A 111 41.62 11.51 10.41
CA PHE A 111 40.18 11.43 10.09
C PHE A 111 39.64 10.00 9.99
N GLU A 112 40.48 8.96 10.01
CA GLU A 112 40.09 7.54 9.86
C GLU A 112 38.99 7.08 10.83
N ASP A 113 39.02 7.56 12.08
CA ASP A 113 38.03 7.21 13.12
C ASP A 113 36.71 8.01 12.98
N LEU A 114 36.78 9.15 12.29
CA LEU A 114 35.65 10.06 12.08
C LEU A 114 34.88 9.71 10.80
N VAL A 115 35.55 9.18 9.77
CA VAL A 115 34.98 8.88 8.46
C VAL A 115 34.10 7.64 8.52
N GLU A 116 32.88 7.76 7.99
CA GLU A 116 31.92 6.66 7.89
C GLU A 116 32.40 5.63 6.86
N GLU A 117 32.00 4.37 7.04
CA GLU A 117 32.49 3.24 6.22
C GLU A 117 32.28 3.49 4.71
N GLU A 118 31.17 4.14 4.34
CA GLU A 118 30.80 4.44 2.95
C GLU A 118 31.77 5.40 2.22
N SER A 119 32.50 6.25 2.96
CA SER A 119 33.38 7.27 2.36
C SER A 119 34.88 6.99 2.57
N ARG A 120 35.25 5.81 3.10
CA ARG A 120 36.65 5.42 3.30
C ARG A 120 37.42 5.31 1.98
N GLU A 121 36.81 4.71 0.97
CA GLU A 121 37.44 4.56 -0.36
C GLU A 121 37.61 5.91 -1.08
N GLU A 122 36.63 6.80 -0.93
CA GLU A 122 36.67 8.17 -1.49
C GLU A 122 37.79 9.00 -0.85
N LEU A 123 37.95 8.93 0.47
CA LEU A 123 39.05 9.59 1.19
C LEU A 123 40.42 9.07 0.75
N GLU A 124 40.55 7.76 0.56
CA GLU A 124 41.79 7.12 0.13
C GLU A 124 42.16 7.53 -1.31
N THR A 125 41.16 7.60 -2.19
CA THR A 125 41.35 8.08 -3.57
C THR A 125 41.76 9.56 -3.59
N PHE A 126 41.12 10.39 -2.77
CA PHE A 126 41.46 11.80 -2.59
C PHE A 126 42.92 11.97 -2.11
N ARG A 127 43.34 11.16 -1.13
CA ARG A 127 44.72 11.11 -0.63
C ARG A 127 45.72 10.77 -1.73
N GLN A 128 45.47 9.71 -2.49
CA GLN A 128 46.37 9.29 -3.56
C GLN A 128 46.52 10.38 -4.62
N ASN A 129 45.43 11.04 -5.01
CA ASN A 129 45.45 12.16 -5.95
C ASN A 129 46.33 13.31 -5.45
N MET A 130 46.26 13.63 -4.15
CA MET A 130 47.06 14.67 -3.52
C MET A 130 48.55 14.32 -3.48
N LEU A 131 48.90 13.09 -3.05
CA LEU A 131 50.28 12.64 -2.94
C LEU A 131 50.96 12.41 -4.30
N GLN A 132 50.18 12.07 -5.33
CA GLN A 132 50.65 12.00 -6.71
C GLN A 132 50.92 13.39 -7.33
N GLY A 133 50.63 14.47 -6.59
CA GLY A 133 50.94 15.83 -7.02
C GLY A 133 49.98 16.38 -8.08
N LYS A 134 48.72 15.89 -8.12
CA LYS A 134 47.71 16.53 -8.97
C LYS A 134 47.55 18.01 -8.57
N PRO A 135 47.27 18.93 -9.52
CA PRO A 135 47.14 20.35 -9.22
C PRO A 135 45.97 20.64 -8.26
N SER A 136 44.84 19.94 -8.44
CA SER A 136 43.69 20.01 -7.55
C SER A 136 42.81 18.76 -7.68
N SER A 137 42.04 18.44 -6.63
CA SER A 137 40.97 17.42 -6.65
C SER A 137 39.94 17.74 -5.57
N GLY A 138 38.70 17.31 -5.78
CA GLY A 138 37.64 17.32 -4.78
C GLY A 138 37.17 15.91 -4.42
N ALA A 139 36.53 15.75 -3.26
CA ALA A 139 35.80 14.57 -2.82
C ALA A 139 34.70 14.97 -1.82
N GLU A 140 33.56 14.29 -1.82
CA GLU A 140 32.52 14.45 -0.80
C GLU A 140 32.64 13.29 0.19
N ILE A 141 32.79 13.57 1.48
CA ILE A 141 33.12 12.58 2.49
C ILE A 141 32.11 12.64 3.63
N SER A 142 31.51 11.50 3.95
CA SER A 142 30.66 11.30 5.13
C SER A 142 31.53 11.06 6.35
N MET A 143 31.39 11.91 7.38
CA MET A 143 32.13 11.78 8.62
C MET A 143 31.37 12.35 9.81
N ARG A 144 31.68 11.84 11.00
CA ARG A 144 31.12 12.31 12.27
C ARG A 144 31.76 13.62 12.68
N ASN A 145 30.91 14.59 13.04
CA ASN A 145 31.36 15.84 13.64
C ASN A 145 31.80 15.63 15.11
N ALA A 146 32.24 16.70 15.75
CA ALA A 146 32.66 16.71 17.15
C ALA A 146 31.59 16.25 18.18
N GLU A 147 30.31 16.24 17.79
CA GLU A 147 29.18 15.80 18.61
C GLU A 147 28.81 14.33 18.34
N GLY A 148 29.53 13.66 17.43
CA GLY A 148 29.28 12.28 17.01
C GLY A 148 28.17 12.14 15.96
N VAL A 149 27.65 13.25 15.41
CA VAL A 149 26.60 13.24 14.38
C VAL A 149 27.23 13.14 12.99
N SER A 150 26.79 12.17 12.19
CA SER A 150 27.24 11.99 10.82
C SER A 150 26.80 13.18 9.94
N ARG A 151 27.76 13.74 9.20
CA ARG A 151 27.57 14.89 8.31
C ARG A 151 28.37 14.69 7.03
N TRP A 152 27.97 15.40 5.98
CA TRP A 152 28.66 15.37 4.70
C TRP A 152 29.54 16.59 4.54
N PHE A 153 30.80 16.36 4.16
CA PHE A 153 31.77 17.41 3.97
C PHE A 153 32.39 17.34 2.58
N GLU A 154 32.51 18.49 1.93
CA GLU A 154 33.25 18.66 0.68
C GLU A 154 34.71 18.94 1.02
N PHE A 155 35.60 18.04 0.61
CA PHE A 155 37.04 18.15 0.69
C PHE A 155 37.57 18.58 -0.68
N GLU A 156 38.31 19.68 -0.73
CA GLU A 156 39.04 20.08 -1.93
C GLU A 156 40.51 20.31 -1.57
N PHE A 157 41.44 19.97 -2.46
CA PHE A 157 42.83 20.35 -2.30
C PHE A 157 43.37 21.10 -3.51
N ALA A 158 44.34 21.98 -3.26
CA ALA A 158 45.19 22.60 -4.27
C ALA A 158 46.66 22.43 -3.87
N THR A 159 47.49 21.97 -4.81
CA THR A 159 48.94 21.82 -4.56
C THR A 159 49.70 23.11 -4.85
N ILE A 160 50.71 23.39 -4.02
CA ILE A 160 51.63 24.52 -4.16
C ILE A 160 53.00 23.94 -4.57
N GLY A 161 53.51 24.37 -5.71
CA GLY A 161 54.83 23.97 -6.22
C GLY A 161 55.64 25.15 -6.72
N ASP A 162 56.98 25.00 -6.69
CA ASP A 162 57.95 26.05 -7.10
C ASP A 162 58.12 26.19 -8.62
N GLY A 163 57.07 25.91 -9.42
CA GLY A 163 57.12 26.04 -10.89
C GLY A 163 57.97 24.97 -11.63
N GLY A 164 58.55 23.99 -10.92
CA GLY A 164 59.38 22.90 -11.46
C GLY A 164 58.72 21.52 -11.52
N GLY A 165 57.41 21.41 -11.30
CA GLY A 165 56.67 20.14 -11.37
C GLY A 165 56.74 19.24 -10.12
N LYS A 166 57.45 19.65 -9.07
CA LYS A 166 57.45 18.98 -7.76
C LYS A 166 56.65 19.82 -6.76
N SER A 167 55.44 19.37 -6.43
CA SER A 167 54.60 19.99 -5.40
C SER A 167 55.12 19.58 -4.02
N THR A 168 55.44 20.56 -3.17
CA THR A 168 55.97 20.32 -1.80
C THR A 168 54.91 20.52 -0.72
N GLN A 169 53.80 21.18 -1.05
CA GLN A 169 52.69 21.42 -0.13
C GLN A 169 51.34 21.31 -0.82
N ALA A 170 50.30 21.03 -0.04
CA ALA A 170 48.90 21.13 -0.44
C ALA A 170 48.10 21.93 0.59
N ILE A 171 47.13 22.70 0.12
CA ILE A 171 46.07 23.29 0.94
C ILE A 171 44.84 22.43 0.75
N VAL A 172 44.26 21.93 1.85
CA VAL A 172 42.97 21.23 1.87
C VAL A 172 41.93 22.13 2.50
N THR A 173 40.79 22.31 1.84
CA THR A 173 39.61 22.99 2.35
C THR A 173 38.50 21.97 2.61
N ILE A 174 37.83 22.09 3.75
CA ILE A 174 36.73 21.24 4.16
C ILE A 174 35.51 22.12 4.43
N ARG A 175 34.37 21.83 3.78
CA ARG A 175 33.11 22.55 3.92
C ARG A 175 31.98 21.60 4.26
N ASP A 176 31.15 21.92 5.26
CA ASP A 176 29.93 21.17 5.55
C ASP A 176 28.89 21.40 4.42
N ILE A 177 28.54 20.32 3.71
CA ILE A 177 27.56 20.31 2.62
C ILE A 177 26.31 19.49 2.99
N THR A 178 26.12 19.13 4.26
CA THR A 178 25.04 18.24 4.72
C THR A 178 23.67 18.72 4.25
N THR A 179 23.32 19.97 4.53
CA THR A 179 22.03 20.56 4.13
C THR A 179 21.86 20.61 2.60
N GLN A 180 22.93 20.85 1.86
CA GLN A 180 22.89 20.88 0.40
C GLN A 180 22.68 19.48 -0.18
N ARG A 181 23.40 18.48 0.36
CA ARG A 181 23.30 17.08 -0.08
C ARG A 181 21.95 16.48 0.28
N GLU A 182 21.43 16.73 1.48
CA GLU A 182 20.09 16.33 1.90
C GLU A 182 19.01 16.87 0.95
N ARG A 183 19.10 18.15 0.55
CA ARG A 183 18.19 18.75 -0.45
C ARG A 183 18.30 18.07 -1.81
N ILE A 184 19.51 17.76 -2.28
CA ILE A 184 19.72 17.06 -3.56
C ILE A 184 19.18 15.63 -3.52
N VAL A 185 19.42 14.90 -2.43
CA VAL A 185 18.94 13.52 -2.24
C VAL A 185 17.41 13.49 -2.09
N ALA A 186 16.83 14.40 -1.33
CA ALA A 186 15.38 14.55 -1.19
C ALA A 186 14.74 14.83 -2.56
N TYR A 187 15.31 15.76 -3.34
CA TYR A 187 14.84 16.06 -4.69
C TYR A 187 14.96 14.84 -5.63
N ARG A 188 16.06 14.06 -5.57
CA ARG A 188 16.20 12.83 -6.37
C ARG A 188 15.20 11.74 -5.97
N ARG A 189 15.02 11.49 -4.67
CA ARG A 189 14.02 10.53 -4.17
C ARG A 189 12.62 10.90 -4.62
N TRP A 190 12.30 12.18 -4.52
CA TRP A 190 11.04 12.72 -5.00
C TRP A 190 10.86 12.57 -6.52
N GLN A 191 11.91 12.85 -7.32
CA GLN A 191 11.88 12.58 -8.77
C GLN A 191 11.65 11.09 -9.10
N SER A 192 12.21 10.17 -8.30
CA SER A 192 11.97 8.73 -8.47
C SER A 192 10.52 8.36 -8.13
N MET A 193 9.98 8.87 -7.03
CA MET A 193 8.57 8.65 -6.65
C MET A 193 7.60 9.13 -7.72
N LEU A 194 7.92 10.26 -8.37
CA LEU A 194 7.13 10.78 -9.48
C LEU A 194 7.19 9.87 -10.71
N ALA A 195 8.36 9.32 -11.05
CA ALA A 195 8.50 8.38 -12.16
C ALA A 195 7.67 7.11 -11.96
N ASP A 196 7.61 6.59 -10.73
CA ASP A 196 6.82 5.42 -10.37
C ASP A 196 5.29 5.71 -10.39
N SER A 197 4.89 6.97 -10.17
CA SER A 197 3.48 7.39 -10.11
C SER A 197 2.84 7.62 -11.48
N VAL A 198 3.63 7.69 -12.57
CA VAL A 198 3.15 7.91 -13.95
C VAL A 198 2.24 6.79 -14.43
N GLY A 199 2.44 5.55 -13.96
CA GLY A 199 1.61 4.40 -14.32
C GLY A 199 0.30 4.27 -13.53
N ALA A 200 0.18 4.96 -12.40
CA ALA A 200 -0.91 4.80 -11.43
C ALA A 200 -1.84 6.04 -11.32
N SER A 201 -1.59 7.09 -12.10
CA SER A 201 -2.36 8.33 -12.09
C SER A 201 -3.02 8.58 -13.45
N ALA A 202 -4.27 9.04 -13.47
CA ALA A 202 -5.00 9.36 -14.70
C ALA A 202 -4.36 10.54 -15.46
N ALA A 203 -3.73 11.47 -14.74
CA ALA A 203 -2.96 12.55 -15.33
C ALA A 203 -1.85 13.05 -14.39
N LEU A 204 -0.74 13.52 -14.96
CA LEU A 204 0.38 14.12 -14.24
C LEU A 204 0.82 15.42 -14.93
N MET A 205 1.10 16.47 -14.16
CA MET A 205 1.70 17.70 -14.69
C MET A 205 2.81 18.22 -13.78
N ALA A 206 3.97 18.50 -14.35
CA ALA A 206 5.09 19.18 -13.70
C ALA A 206 5.05 20.68 -14.04
N VAL A 207 5.01 21.52 -13.01
CA VAL A 207 4.96 22.98 -13.11
C VAL A 207 6.14 23.57 -12.36
N ASN A 208 6.92 24.42 -13.02
CA ASN A 208 7.84 25.32 -12.35
C ASN A 208 7.03 26.49 -11.78
N VAL A 209 6.80 26.47 -10.47
CA VAL A 209 5.94 27.44 -9.79
C VAL A 209 6.60 28.82 -9.73
N SER A 210 7.92 28.87 -9.88
CA SER A 210 8.70 30.12 -9.77
C SER A 210 8.52 31.01 -10.99
N ASN A 211 8.32 30.42 -12.17
CA ASN A 211 8.11 31.13 -13.43
C ASN A 211 6.77 30.81 -14.12
N GLY A 212 5.96 29.90 -13.55
CA GLY A 212 4.64 29.52 -14.08
C GLY A 212 4.68 28.61 -15.31
N VAL A 213 5.85 28.06 -15.66
CA VAL A 213 6.02 27.23 -16.86
C VAL A 213 5.63 25.78 -16.57
N CYS A 214 4.85 25.18 -17.45
CA CYS A 214 4.60 23.74 -17.48
C CYS A 214 5.81 23.05 -18.12
N GLU A 215 6.53 22.23 -17.34
CA GLU A 215 7.70 21.49 -17.81
C GLU A 215 7.29 20.18 -18.52
N ARG A 216 6.20 19.56 -18.04
CA ARG A 216 5.72 18.27 -18.54
C ARG A 216 4.25 18.10 -18.22
N ALA A 217 3.47 17.54 -19.14
CA ALA A 217 2.10 17.11 -18.91
C ALA A 217 1.88 15.73 -19.55
N GLU A 218 1.21 14.84 -18.84
CA GLU A 218 0.93 13.46 -19.21
C GLU A 218 -0.51 13.09 -18.88
N GLY A 219 -0.99 11.99 -19.47
CA GLY A 219 -2.38 11.56 -19.33
C GLY A 219 -3.35 12.62 -19.84
N GLU A 220 -4.40 12.90 -19.07
CA GLU A 220 -5.44 13.87 -19.47
C GLU A 220 -4.94 15.32 -19.60
N PHE A 221 -3.80 15.67 -19.00
CA PHE A 221 -3.22 17.00 -19.16
C PHE A 221 -2.43 17.15 -20.48
N ALA A 222 -1.98 16.04 -21.09
CA ALA A 222 -1.11 16.05 -22.26
C ALA A 222 -1.72 16.76 -23.50
N PRO A 223 -3.00 16.55 -23.86
CA PRO A 223 -3.60 17.22 -25.01
C PRO A 223 -3.56 18.75 -24.91
N PHE A 224 -3.62 19.28 -23.69
CA PHE A 224 -3.63 20.72 -23.48
C PHE A 224 -2.25 21.38 -23.51
N GLN A 225 -1.17 20.59 -23.48
CA GLN A 225 0.21 21.11 -23.60
C GLN A 225 0.57 21.44 -25.06
N GLN A 226 -0.02 20.74 -26.03
CA GLN A 226 0.39 20.78 -27.45
C GLN A 226 0.08 22.12 -28.16
N ASP A 227 -0.75 22.98 -27.58
CA ASP A 227 -1.24 24.23 -28.19
C ASP A 227 -0.44 25.50 -27.82
N SER A 228 0.70 25.40 -27.12
CA SER A 228 1.42 26.58 -26.61
C SER A 228 2.82 26.74 -27.21
N GLU A 229 3.22 28.00 -27.40
CA GLU A 229 4.55 28.45 -27.84
C GLU A 229 5.71 27.88 -26.99
N ALA A 230 6.97 28.20 -27.36
CA ALA A 230 8.23 27.65 -26.83
C ALA A 230 8.36 27.48 -25.29
N GLN A 231 7.52 28.13 -24.49
CA GLN A 231 7.35 27.88 -23.05
C GLN A 231 5.84 27.83 -22.69
N PRO A 232 5.26 26.64 -22.42
CA PRO A 232 3.85 26.52 -22.07
C PRO A 232 3.54 27.12 -20.70
N CYS A 233 2.60 28.05 -20.62
CA CYS A 233 2.10 28.59 -19.36
C CYS A 233 1.18 27.58 -18.66
N ALA A 234 1.55 27.14 -17.46
CA ALA A 234 0.79 26.14 -16.70
C ALA A 234 -0.62 26.63 -16.34
N GLU A 235 -0.77 27.91 -15.97
CA GLU A 235 -2.08 28.48 -15.64
C GLU A 235 -3.05 28.43 -16.82
N ASN A 236 -2.56 28.68 -18.05
CA ASN A 236 -3.40 28.59 -19.25
C ASN A 236 -3.85 27.16 -19.54
N ILE A 237 -2.94 26.19 -19.37
CA ILE A 237 -3.26 24.77 -19.57
C ILE A 237 -4.33 24.33 -18.57
N LEU A 238 -4.11 24.63 -17.29
CA LEU A 238 -5.00 24.25 -16.20
C LEU A 238 -6.35 24.99 -16.28
N ALA A 239 -6.37 26.24 -16.76
CA ALA A 239 -7.62 26.96 -17.02
C ALA A 239 -8.44 26.30 -18.14
N ARG A 240 -7.80 25.84 -19.22
CA ARG A 240 -8.48 25.08 -20.29
C ARG A 240 -8.99 23.74 -19.77
N TYR A 241 -8.17 22.99 -19.03
CA TYR A 241 -8.58 21.74 -18.40
C TYR A 241 -9.79 21.96 -17.47
N CYS A 242 -9.75 23.00 -16.64
CA CYS A 242 -10.83 23.37 -15.73
C CYS A 242 -12.15 23.67 -16.45
N GLN A 243 -12.11 24.32 -17.62
CA GLN A 243 -13.31 24.64 -18.38
C GLN A 243 -13.91 23.42 -19.09
N THR A 244 -13.06 22.48 -19.51
CA THR A 244 -13.47 21.29 -20.26
C THR A 244 -13.96 20.17 -19.34
N TYR A 245 -13.19 19.87 -18.28
CA TYR A 245 -13.34 18.64 -17.51
C TYR A 245 -13.78 18.86 -16.07
N VAL A 246 -13.61 20.04 -15.46
CA VAL A 246 -14.02 20.25 -14.06
C VAL A 246 -15.49 20.70 -13.98
N SER A 247 -16.27 20.02 -13.11
CA SER A 247 -17.66 20.34 -12.80
C SER A 247 -17.82 21.82 -12.45
N PRO A 248 -18.89 22.52 -12.90
CA PRO A 248 -19.10 23.95 -12.63
C PRO A 248 -18.98 24.36 -11.16
N GLU A 249 -19.39 23.49 -10.24
CA GLU A 249 -19.38 23.72 -8.79
C GLU A 249 -17.94 23.76 -8.23
N ASP A 250 -17.03 22.98 -8.81
CA ASP A 250 -15.66 22.80 -8.32
C ASP A 250 -14.63 23.68 -9.03
N ARG A 251 -15.00 24.40 -10.10
CA ARG A 251 -14.07 25.22 -10.91
C ARG A 251 -13.33 26.27 -10.09
N ALA A 252 -14.02 26.91 -9.15
CA ALA A 252 -13.42 27.94 -8.30
C ALA A 252 -12.41 27.33 -7.32
N ALA A 253 -12.74 26.17 -6.75
CA ALA A 253 -11.86 25.42 -5.85
C ALA A 253 -10.61 24.93 -6.60
N PHE A 254 -10.78 24.31 -7.77
CA PHE A 254 -9.71 23.84 -8.64
C PHE A 254 -8.74 24.97 -9.01
N SER A 255 -9.26 26.09 -9.54
CA SER A 255 -8.45 27.23 -9.98
C SER A 255 -7.65 27.84 -8.82
N THR A 256 -8.24 27.85 -7.63
CA THR A 256 -7.57 28.33 -6.42
C THR A 256 -6.47 27.36 -5.99
N PHE A 257 -6.74 26.05 -6.02
CA PHE A 257 -5.80 24.99 -5.62
C PHE A 257 -4.53 24.99 -6.49
N VAL A 258 -4.67 25.06 -7.81
CA VAL A 258 -3.54 24.95 -8.74
C VAL A 258 -2.79 26.25 -9.01
N SER A 259 -3.23 27.38 -8.43
CA SER A 259 -2.60 28.68 -8.65
C SER A 259 -1.15 28.70 -8.16
N SER A 260 -0.22 29.15 -9.01
CA SER A 260 1.20 29.25 -8.66
C SER A 260 1.43 30.12 -7.42
N ARG A 261 0.65 31.21 -7.27
CA ARG A 261 0.71 32.08 -6.09
C ARG A 261 0.32 31.36 -4.79
N ARG A 262 -0.73 30.53 -4.84
CA ARG A 262 -1.15 29.73 -3.70
C ARG A 262 -0.10 28.67 -3.38
N LEU A 263 0.33 27.91 -4.37
CA LEU A 263 1.32 26.83 -4.22
C LEU A 263 2.65 27.35 -3.63
N LEU A 264 3.12 28.51 -4.07
CA LEU A 264 4.27 29.18 -3.44
C LEU A 264 4.02 29.53 -1.97
N SER A 265 2.84 30.07 -1.63
CA SER A 265 2.49 30.40 -0.24
C SER A 265 2.37 29.17 0.66
N VAL A 266 1.92 28.05 0.10
CA VAL A 266 1.79 26.75 0.79
C VAL A 266 3.20 26.22 1.07
N TYR A 267 4.08 26.23 0.07
CA TYR A 267 5.48 25.84 0.22
C TYR A 267 6.23 26.69 1.26
N GLN A 268 6.06 28.01 1.23
CA GLN A 268 6.68 28.93 2.20
C GLN A 268 6.23 28.69 3.65
N ARG A 269 5.06 28.08 3.85
CA ARG A 269 4.55 27.66 5.16
C ARG A 269 5.06 26.28 5.59
N GLY A 270 5.91 25.64 4.79
CA GLY A 270 6.50 24.33 5.08
C GLY A 270 5.66 23.14 4.59
N ILE A 271 4.57 23.38 3.85
CA ILE A 271 3.70 22.33 3.33
C ILE A 271 4.25 21.85 1.98
N GLN A 272 4.57 20.57 1.90
CA GLN A 272 5.18 19.96 0.71
C GLN A 272 4.19 19.10 -0.11
N ALA A 273 3.01 18.81 0.45
CA ALA A 273 1.96 18.09 -0.26
C ALA A 273 0.57 18.54 0.22
N GLU A 274 -0.35 18.76 -0.71
CA GLU A 274 -1.77 18.94 -0.42
C GLU A 274 -2.60 18.15 -1.44
N GLU A 275 -3.84 17.83 -1.08
CA GLU A 275 -4.80 17.21 -1.98
C GLU A 275 -6.16 17.88 -1.87
N THR A 276 -6.96 17.73 -2.91
CA THR A 276 -8.35 18.16 -2.94
C THR A 276 -9.16 17.21 -3.79
N GLU A 277 -10.39 16.99 -3.38
CA GLU A 277 -11.38 16.26 -4.16
C GLU A 277 -12.07 17.20 -5.15
N LEU A 278 -12.41 16.68 -6.33
CA LEU A 278 -13.15 17.41 -7.35
C LEU A 278 -13.89 16.46 -8.29
N HIS A 279 -15.01 16.94 -8.80
CA HIS A 279 -15.84 16.22 -9.75
C HIS A 279 -15.41 16.51 -11.19
N LEU A 280 -15.03 15.48 -11.93
CA LEU A 280 -14.65 15.55 -13.34
C LEU A 280 -15.76 15.06 -14.27
N LEU A 281 -15.94 15.76 -15.38
CA LEU A 281 -16.85 15.44 -16.48
C LEU A 281 -16.09 14.55 -17.48
N HIS A 282 -16.49 13.30 -17.61
CA HIS A 282 -15.89 12.38 -18.58
C HIS A 282 -16.50 12.56 -19.98
N ALA A 283 -15.79 12.07 -21.00
CA ALA A 283 -16.22 12.16 -22.40
C ALA A 283 -17.56 11.45 -22.69
N ASP A 284 -17.95 10.49 -21.85
CA ASP A 284 -19.23 9.78 -21.91
C ASP A 284 -20.39 10.54 -21.23
N GLY A 285 -20.11 11.72 -20.66
CA GLY A 285 -21.09 12.57 -19.98
C GLY A 285 -21.31 12.21 -18.50
N THR A 286 -20.57 11.24 -17.96
CA THR A 286 -20.61 10.91 -16.52
C THR A 286 -19.78 11.89 -15.70
N ILE A 287 -20.16 12.08 -14.43
CA ILE A 287 -19.38 12.84 -13.46
C ILE A 287 -18.69 11.85 -12.53
N ARG A 288 -17.36 11.94 -12.39
CA ARG A 288 -16.56 11.10 -11.49
C ARG A 288 -15.91 11.92 -10.40
N LEU A 289 -15.82 11.36 -9.22
CA LEU A 289 -15.07 11.96 -8.12
C LEU A 289 -13.59 11.60 -8.29
N CYS A 290 -12.73 12.61 -8.37
CA CYS A 290 -11.30 12.43 -8.52
C CYS A 290 -10.54 13.23 -7.47
N THR A 291 -9.35 12.76 -7.13
CA THR A 291 -8.42 13.49 -6.24
C THR A 291 -7.35 14.17 -7.07
N LEU A 292 -7.15 15.46 -6.82
CA LEU A 292 -6.02 16.21 -7.33
C LEU A 292 -5.04 16.49 -6.20
N ALA A 293 -3.88 15.88 -6.29
CA ALA A 293 -2.77 16.09 -5.37
C ALA A 293 -1.74 17.06 -5.98
N ALA A 294 -1.18 17.93 -5.15
CA ALA A 294 -0.05 18.79 -5.49
C ALA A 294 1.13 18.48 -4.58
N GLN A 295 2.23 18.00 -5.15
CA GLN A 295 3.50 17.83 -4.43
C GLN A 295 4.50 18.91 -4.82
N LEU A 296 5.13 19.53 -3.83
CA LEU A 296 6.01 20.69 -3.98
C LEU A 296 7.44 20.32 -3.56
N ALA A 297 8.40 20.60 -4.42
CA ALA A 297 9.81 20.41 -4.11
C ALA A 297 10.66 21.59 -4.58
N TYR A 298 11.71 21.86 -3.82
CA TYR A 298 12.75 22.82 -4.20
C TYR A 298 13.83 22.11 -5.01
N ALA A 299 14.17 22.67 -6.16
CA ALA A 299 15.23 22.21 -7.05
C ALA A 299 16.55 22.94 -6.71
N PRO A 300 17.45 22.34 -5.92
CA PRO A 300 18.63 23.03 -5.38
C PRO A 300 19.66 23.46 -6.44
N LYS A 301 19.60 22.91 -7.65
CA LYS A 301 20.51 23.29 -8.75
C LYS A 301 20.09 24.55 -9.50
N THR A 302 18.78 24.78 -9.61
CA THR A 302 18.23 25.91 -10.38
C THR A 302 17.67 27.02 -9.49
N ASP A 303 17.59 26.78 -8.17
CA ASP A 303 16.98 27.69 -7.19
C ASP A 303 15.49 27.94 -7.46
N GLU A 304 14.79 26.91 -7.94
CA GLU A 304 13.38 26.99 -8.34
C GLU A 304 12.51 26.04 -7.52
N ILE A 305 11.25 26.42 -7.31
CA ILE A 305 10.21 25.58 -6.73
C ILE A 305 9.40 24.92 -7.85
N LYS A 306 9.25 23.60 -7.76
CA LYS A 306 8.47 22.78 -8.69
C LYS A 306 7.26 22.19 -7.98
N ALA A 307 6.13 22.15 -8.68
CA ALA A 307 4.92 21.47 -8.27
C ALA A 307 4.61 20.34 -9.24
N PHE A 308 4.15 19.21 -8.72
CA PHE A 308 3.65 18.10 -9.50
C PHE A 308 2.19 17.89 -9.14
N LEU A 309 1.33 18.10 -10.12
CA LEU A 309 -0.11 17.92 -10.02
C LEU A 309 -0.44 16.52 -10.50
N MET A 310 -1.09 15.72 -9.67
CA MET A 310 -1.48 14.34 -9.95
C MET A 310 -2.99 14.20 -9.83
N LEU A 311 -3.61 13.64 -10.85
CA LEU A 311 -5.02 13.31 -10.85
C LEU A 311 -5.19 11.80 -10.69
N ARG A 312 -5.99 11.39 -9.69
CA ARG A 312 -6.36 9.98 -9.45
C ARG A 312 -7.87 9.83 -9.52
N ASP A 313 -8.33 8.84 -10.26
CA ASP A 313 -9.76 8.49 -10.40
C ASP A 313 -10.14 7.44 -9.33
N PHE A 314 -11.28 7.63 -8.65
CA PHE A 314 -11.82 6.66 -7.68
C PHE A 314 -12.64 5.54 -8.33
N ASP A 315 -12.95 5.63 -9.62
CA ASP A 315 -13.94 4.75 -10.24
C ASP A 315 -13.45 3.34 -10.57
N ASP A 316 -12.16 3.13 -10.82
CA ASP A 316 -11.68 1.80 -11.24
C ASP A 316 -11.74 0.78 -10.09
N ILE A 317 -11.45 1.21 -8.86
CA ILE A 317 -11.53 0.34 -7.67
C ILE A 317 -12.99 0.15 -7.24
N THR A 318 -13.78 1.22 -7.23
CA THR A 318 -15.19 1.16 -6.82
C THR A 318 -16.03 0.31 -7.78
N ARG A 319 -15.82 0.44 -9.09
CA ARG A 319 -16.53 -0.37 -10.10
C ARG A 319 -16.10 -1.81 -10.11
N GLU A 320 -14.84 -2.13 -9.86
CA GLU A 320 -14.40 -3.51 -9.77
C GLU A 320 -14.92 -4.15 -8.48
N VAL A 321 -14.96 -3.42 -7.37
CA VAL A 321 -15.60 -3.87 -6.12
C VAL A 321 -17.11 -4.06 -6.28
N ASP A 322 -17.81 -3.16 -6.96
CA ASP A 322 -19.24 -3.30 -7.26
C ASP A 322 -19.51 -4.47 -8.22
N ARG A 323 -18.67 -4.67 -9.23
CA ARG A 323 -18.71 -5.82 -10.14
C ARG A 323 -18.44 -7.13 -9.40
N LEU A 324 -17.46 -7.16 -8.49
CA LEU A 324 -17.14 -8.33 -7.67
C LEU A 324 -18.24 -8.62 -6.66
N ASN A 325 -18.88 -7.60 -6.07
CA ASN A 325 -20.07 -7.75 -5.24
C ASN A 325 -21.25 -8.29 -6.05
N ASP A 326 -21.48 -7.78 -7.27
CA ASP A 326 -22.53 -8.27 -8.16
C ASP A 326 -22.30 -9.74 -8.55
N LEU A 327 -21.05 -10.15 -8.78
CA LEU A 327 -20.69 -11.56 -9.05
C LEU A 327 -20.85 -12.44 -7.80
N ALA A 328 -20.49 -11.92 -6.61
CA ALA A 328 -20.60 -12.65 -5.35
C ALA A 328 -22.04 -12.79 -4.83
N MET A 329 -22.97 -11.94 -5.29
CA MET A 329 -24.38 -11.96 -4.87
C MET A 329 -25.31 -12.69 -5.85
N ARG A 330 -24.84 -13.00 -7.07
CA ARG A 330 -25.67 -13.61 -8.11
C ARG A 330 -25.28 -15.05 -8.39
N ASP A 331 -26.25 -15.86 -8.79
CA ASP A 331 -26.01 -17.20 -9.32
C ASP A 331 -25.49 -17.08 -10.76
N GLY A 332 -24.28 -17.60 -11.02
CA GLY A 332 -23.58 -17.44 -12.29
C GLY A 332 -24.28 -18.02 -13.52
N LEU A 333 -25.27 -18.92 -13.33
CA LEU A 333 -26.04 -19.49 -14.44
C LEU A 333 -27.32 -18.68 -14.76
N SER A 334 -28.07 -18.31 -13.72
CA SER A 334 -29.39 -17.66 -13.83
C SER A 334 -29.35 -16.14 -13.76
N GLY A 335 -28.28 -15.57 -13.20
CA GLY A 335 -28.18 -14.14 -12.89
C GLY A 335 -29.15 -13.65 -11.80
N LEU A 336 -29.94 -14.54 -11.19
CA LEU A 336 -30.76 -14.27 -10.00
C LEU A 336 -29.86 -14.11 -8.77
N LEU A 337 -30.43 -13.66 -7.64
CA LEU A 337 -29.69 -13.70 -6.38
C LEU A 337 -29.30 -15.15 -6.06
N ASN A 338 -28.08 -15.34 -5.56
CA ASN A 338 -27.69 -16.63 -5.00
C ASN A 338 -28.27 -16.82 -3.60
N ARG A 339 -28.07 -18.02 -3.06
CA ARG A 339 -28.57 -18.41 -1.74
C ARG A 339 -28.21 -17.43 -0.63
N THR A 340 -26.94 -17.04 -0.54
CA THR A 340 -26.42 -16.18 0.52
C THR A 340 -27.06 -14.79 0.45
N ALA A 341 -27.04 -14.18 -0.73
CA ALA A 341 -27.61 -12.85 -0.94
C ALA A 341 -29.14 -12.83 -0.71
N ALA A 342 -29.84 -13.90 -1.14
CA ALA A 342 -31.28 -14.02 -0.93
C ALA A 342 -31.63 -14.13 0.55
N ARG A 343 -30.89 -14.94 1.32
CA ARG A 343 -31.09 -15.06 2.77
C ARG A 343 -30.94 -13.69 3.44
N SER A 344 -29.82 -13.01 3.21
CA SER A 344 -29.55 -11.71 3.83
C SER A 344 -30.63 -10.68 3.46
N ALA A 345 -31.02 -10.61 2.18
CA ALA A 345 -32.08 -9.71 1.72
C ALA A 345 -33.45 -10.04 2.35
N ILE A 346 -33.81 -11.31 2.51
CA ILE A 346 -35.08 -11.71 3.15
C ILE A 346 -35.05 -11.39 4.64
N GLU A 347 -33.95 -11.68 5.35
CA GLU A 347 -33.81 -11.35 6.76
C GLU A 347 -33.88 -9.83 7.02
N GLU A 348 -33.29 -9.03 6.15
CA GLU A 348 -33.39 -7.57 6.19
C GLU A 348 -34.82 -7.12 5.89
N ALA A 349 -35.42 -7.65 4.81
CA ALA A 349 -36.78 -7.33 4.44
C ALA A 349 -37.74 -7.68 5.58
N LEU A 350 -37.58 -8.82 6.26
CA LEU A 350 -38.38 -9.23 7.43
C LEU A 350 -38.28 -8.23 8.59
N ARG A 351 -37.08 -7.68 8.84
CA ARG A 351 -36.81 -6.73 9.92
C ARG A 351 -37.32 -5.31 9.64
N PHE A 352 -37.10 -4.80 8.43
CA PHE A 352 -37.28 -3.37 8.11
C PHE A 352 -38.35 -3.08 7.06
N GLY A 353 -38.94 -4.10 6.44
CA GLY A 353 -39.96 -3.93 5.39
C GLY A 353 -41.25 -3.31 5.91
N GLY A 354 -41.88 -2.46 5.08
CA GLY A 354 -43.06 -1.68 5.47
C GLY A 354 -44.41 -2.44 5.44
N GLY A 355 -44.52 -3.57 4.74
CA GLY A 355 -45.79 -4.30 4.56
C GLY A 355 -46.11 -5.29 5.67
N ASP A 356 -47.35 -5.33 6.19
CA ASP A 356 -47.74 -6.19 7.31
C ASP A 356 -47.76 -7.70 7.00
N ILE A 357 -47.98 -8.06 5.74
CA ILE A 357 -48.08 -9.44 5.26
C ILE A 357 -46.97 -9.71 4.26
N VAL A 358 -46.27 -10.83 4.46
CA VAL A 358 -45.20 -11.31 3.60
C VAL A 358 -45.53 -12.70 3.06
N ALA A 359 -44.93 -13.06 1.94
CA ALA A 359 -45.03 -14.42 1.43
C ALA A 359 -43.67 -14.94 0.94
N LEU A 360 -43.38 -16.19 1.25
CA LEU A 360 -42.22 -16.92 0.72
C LEU A 360 -42.71 -18.03 -0.20
N PHE A 361 -42.18 -18.05 -1.41
CA PHE A 361 -42.39 -19.07 -2.42
C PHE A 361 -41.11 -19.90 -2.52
N MET A 362 -41.29 -21.21 -2.54
CA MET A 362 -40.24 -22.17 -2.84
C MET A 362 -40.67 -23.00 -4.04
N ILE A 363 -39.89 -22.94 -5.10
CA ILE A 363 -40.22 -23.47 -6.42
C ILE A 363 -39.16 -24.49 -6.78
N ASP A 364 -39.58 -25.68 -7.22
CA ASP A 364 -38.67 -26.75 -7.64
C ASP A 364 -39.10 -27.28 -9.01
N ALA A 365 -38.11 -27.44 -9.90
CA ALA A 365 -38.36 -27.93 -11.24
C ALA A 365 -38.56 -29.45 -11.24
N ASP A 366 -39.78 -29.89 -11.55
CA ASP A 366 -40.17 -31.28 -11.49
C ASP A 366 -39.42 -32.12 -12.53
N ASN A 367 -38.76 -33.19 -12.08
CA ASN A 367 -38.04 -34.13 -12.95
C ASN A 367 -36.92 -33.48 -13.77
N PHE A 368 -36.33 -32.37 -13.31
CA PHE A 368 -35.24 -31.68 -14.02
C PHE A 368 -34.08 -32.60 -14.40
N LYS A 369 -33.74 -33.58 -13.54
CA LYS A 369 -32.73 -34.59 -13.85
C LYS A 369 -33.01 -35.34 -15.17
N GLN A 370 -34.27 -35.60 -15.52
CA GLN A 370 -34.61 -36.25 -16.79
C GLN A 370 -34.29 -35.38 -18.00
N ILE A 371 -34.39 -34.04 -17.87
CA ILE A 371 -33.93 -33.11 -18.92
C ILE A 371 -32.42 -33.27 -19.12
N ASN A 372 -31.64 -33.25 -18.03
CA ASN A 372 -30.20 -33.44 -18.10
C ASN A 372 -29.81 -34.80 -18.69
N ASP A 373 -30.46 -35.87 -18.22
CA ASP A 373 -30.13 -37.24 -18.62
C ASP A 373 -30.50 -37.52 -20.09
N LEU A 374 -31.54 -36.86 -20.63
CA LEU A 374 -32.03 -37.11 -22.00
C LEU A 374 -31.52 -36.10 -23.04
N LEU A 375 -31.28 -34.84 -22.65
CA LEU A 375 -30.91 -33.74 -23.55
C LEU A 375 -29.51 -33.18 -23.27
N GLY A 376 -28.86 -33.61 -22.19
CA GLY A 376 -27.56 -33.14 -21.76
C GLY A 376 -27.62 -31.86 -20.92
N HIS A 377 -26.54 -31.61 -20.18
CA HIS A 377 -26.44 -30.50 -19.23
C HIS A 377 -26.64 -29.12 -19.86
N GLN A 378 -26.23 -28.91 -21.12
CA GLN A 378 -26.46 -27.63 -21.81
C GLN A 378 -27.95 -27.29 -21.96
N HIS A 379 -28.80 -28.28 -22.21
CA HIS A 379 -30.24 -28.08 -22.27
C HIS A 379 -30.84 -27.86 -20.88
N GLY A 380 -30.31 -28.52 -19.85
CA GLY A 380 -30.68 -28.24 -18.46
C GLY A 380 -30.37 -26.80 -18.07
N ASP A 381 -29.17 -26.31 -18.41
CA ASP A 381 -28.75 -24.94 -18.17
C ASP A 381 -29.64 -23.92 -18.89
N MET A 382 -30.01 -24.20 -20.14
CA MET A 382 -30.97 -23.40 -20.90
C MET A 382 -32.36 -23.40 -20.25
N ALA A 383 -32.84 -24.56 -19.79
CA ALA A 383 -34.12 -24.67 -19.12
C ALA A 383 -34.15 -23.88 -17.81
N LEU A 384 -33.08 -23.94 -17.01
CA LEU A 384 -32.97 -23.15 -15.78
C LEU A 384 -32.94 -21.65 -16.06
N ARG A 385 -32.25 -21.19 -17.10
CA ARG A 385 -32.29 -19.78 -17.53
C ARG A 385 -33.69 -19.33 -17.93
N GLN A 386 -34.39 -20.14 -18.74
CA GLN A 386 -35.78 -19.84 -19.13
C GLN A 386 -36.72 -19.77 -17.94
N MET A 387 -36.61 -20.72 -17.00
CA MET A 387 -37.37 -20.66 -15.74
C MET A 387 -37.04 -19.40 -14.94
N SER A 388 -35.76 -19.03 -14.86
CA SER A 388 -35.30 -17.84 -14.15
C SER A 388 -35.92 -16.56 -14.72
N ASP A 389 -35.94 -16.42 -16.04
CA ASP A 389 -36.54 -15.28 -16.74
C ASP A 389 -38.05 -15.20 -16.53
N ILE A 390 -38.74 -16.35 -16.58
CA ILE A 390 -40.18 -16.45 -16.33
C ILE A 390 -40.52 -16.07 -14.88
N ILE A 391 -39.76 -16.60 -13.91
CA ILE A 391 -39.96 -16.29 -12.50
C ILE A 391 -39.69 -14.80 -12.28
N ARG A 392 -38.54 -14.27 -12.71
CA ARG A 392 -38.21 -12.85 -12.56
C ARG A 392 -39.26 -11.94 -13.19
N GLY A 393 -39.73 -12.25 -14.40
CA GLY A 393 -40.76 -11.48 -15.10
C GLY A 393 -42.14 -11.52 -14.43
N ALA A 394 -42.40 -12.48 -13.55
CA ALA A 394 -43.67 -12.58 -12.83
C ALA A 394 -43.75 -11.65 -11.59
N PHE A 395 -42.63 -11.08 -11.12
CA PHE A 395 -42.55 -10.29 -9.89
C PHE A 395 -42.02 -8.88 -10.14
N ARG A 396 -42.23 -7.97 -9.18
CA ARG A 396 -41.77 -6.56 -9.28
C ARG A 396 -40.32 -6.44 -8.83
N SER A 397 -39.67 -5.31 -9.17
CA SER A 397 -38.28 -5.03 -8.81
C SER A 397 -37.99 -5.02 -7.30
N GLY A 398 -38.99 -4.80 -6.46
CA GLY A 398 -38.87 -4.83 -5.00
C GLY A 398 -39.10 -6.20 -4.36
N ASP A 399 -39.47 -7.22 -5.14
CA ASP A 399 -39.58 -8.60 -4.66
C ASP A 399 -38.23 -9.31 -4.85
N ILE A 400 -37.87 -10.18 -3.91
CA ILE A 400 -36.59 -10.87 -3.91
C ILE A 400 -36.76 -12.16 -4.71
N VAL A 401 -36.00 -12.33 -5.79
CA VAL A 401 -36.03 -13.52 -6.64
C VAL A 401 -34.64 -14.15 -6.68
N ALA A 402 -34.55 -15.43 -6.33
CA ALA A 402 -33.28 -16.11 -6.12
C ALA A 402 -33.29 -17.54 -6.65
N ARG A 403 -32.10 -18.05 -6.98
CA ARG A 403 -31.85 -19.49 -7.20
C ARG A 403 -30.98 -19.97 -6.04
N ILE A 404 -31.51 -20.92 -5.27
CA ILE A 404 -30.88 -21.37 -4.01
C ILE A 404 -29.89 -22.51 -4.27
N GLY A 405 -30.08 -23.26 -5.37
CA GLY A 405 -29.16 -24.29 -5.82
C GLY A 405 -29.86 -25.33 -6.69
N GLY A 406 -29.12 -25.97 -7.60
CA GLY A 406 -29.69 -27.00 -8.48
C GLY A 406 -30.90 -26.49 -9.28
N ASP A 407 -32.05 -27.09 -9.04
CA ASP A 407 -33.36 -26.81 -9.65
C ASP A 407 -34.34 -26.04 -8.74
N GLU A 408 -33.85 -25.47 -7.63
CA GLU A 408 -34.66 -24.78 -6.62
C GLU A 408 -34.55 -23.24 -6.69
N PHE A 409 -35.70 -22.57 -6.66
CA PHE A 409 -35.85 -21.12 -6.72
C PHE A 409 -36.70 -20.58 -5.58
N PHE A 410 -36.35 -19.38 -5.11
CA PHE A 410 -37.07 -18.66 -4.07
C PHE A 410 -37.66 -17.37 -4.61
N VAL A 411 -38.85 -17.03 -4.13
CA VAL A 411 -39.40 -15.68 -4.28
C VAL A 411 -39.94 -15.20 -2.95
N PHE A 412 -39.53 -14.01 -2.52
CA PHE A 412 -40.06 -13.38 -1.31
C PHE A 412 -40.77 -12.06 -1.65
N LEU A 413 -42.02 -11.97 -1.22
CA LEU A 413 -42.86 -10.79 -1.32
C LEU A 413 -42.80 -10.03 0.00
N SER A 414 -42.13 -8.87 -0.03
CA SER A 414 -42.02 -7.97 1.12
C SER A 414 -43.35 -7.29 1.50
N GLU A 415 -44.33 -7.33 0.60
CA GLU A 415 -45.67 -6.80 0.83
C GLU A 415 -46.65 -7.55 -0.06
N VAL A 416 -47.63 -8.21 0.57
CA VAL A 416 -48.74 -8.88 -0.11
C VAL A 416 -49.97 -7.96 -0.04
N PRO A 417 -50.40 -7.32 -1.15
CA PRO A 417 -51.45 -6.29 -1.12
C PRO A 417 -52.85 -6.84 -0.81
N ALA A 418 -53.10 -8.11 -1.13
CA ALA A 418 -54.39 -8.77 -0.95
C ALA A 418 -54.20 -10.28 -0.73
N GLU A 419 -55.12 -10.91 -0.01
CA GLU A 419 -55.07 -12.32 0.38
C GLU A 419 -54.89 -13.28 -0.82
N HIS A 420 -55.52 -12.97 -1.95
CA HIS A 420 -55.45 -13.78 -3.18
C HIS A 420 -54.22 -13.49 -4.06
N PHE A 421 -53.45 -12.43 -3.78
CA PHE A 421 -52.36 -12.01 -4.67
C PHE A 421 -51.27 -13.08 -4.79
N ALA A 422 -50.90 -13.71 -3.67
CA ALA A 422 -49.92 -14.78 -3.67
C ALA A 422 -50.42 -16.03 -4.41
N GLU A 423 -51.72 -16.33 -4.31
CA GLU A 423 -52.36 -17.44 -5.03
C GLU A 423 -52.38 -17.20 -6.55
N GLU A 424 -52.75 -16.00 -6.98
CA GLU A 424 -52.72 -15.62 -8.40
C GLU A 424 -51.31 -15.76 -8.99
N LYS A 425 -50.28 -15.35 -8.25
CA LYS A 425 -48.87 -15.50 -8.66
C LYS A 425 -48.46 -16.96 -8.74
N ALA A 426 -48.80 -17.78 -7.74
CA ALA A 426 -48.49 -19.20 -7.73
C ALA A 426 -49.16 -19.93 -8.91
N ALA A 427 -50.43 -19.65 -9.17
CA ALA A 427 -51.18 -20.22 -10.28
C ALA A 427 -50.59 -19.80 -11.64
N ALA A 428 -50.22 -18.53 -11.80
CA ALA A 428 -49.58 -18.02 -13.01
C ALA A 428 -48.21 -18.69 -13.25
N LEU A 429 -47.39 -18.85 -12.21
CA LEU A 429 -46.09 -19.53 -12.31
C LEU A 429 -46.26 -21.00 -12.69
N CYS A 430 -47.12 -21.76 -12.01
CA CYS A 430 -47.36 -23.17 -12.37
C CYS A 430 -47.79 -23.35 -13.83
N LYS A 431 -48.55 -22.39 -14.38
CA LYS A 431 -48.95 -22.41 -15.80
C LYS A 431 -47.79 -22.05 -16.73
N ASN A 432 -47.04 -20.99 -16.41
CA ASN A 432 -46.02 -20.43 -17.29
C ASN A 432 -44.71 -21.25 -17.28
N LEU A 433 -44.44 -22.01 -16.21
CA LEU A 433 -43.27 -22.87 -16.08
C LEU A 433 -43.44 -24.26 -16.74
N GLN A 434 -44.50 -24.47 -17.52
CA GLN A 434 -44.68 -25.67 -18.33
C GLN A 434 -43.90 -25.53 -19.65
N LEU A 435 -42.62 -25.93 -19.62
CA LEU A 435 -41.70 -25.79 -20.74
C LEU A 435 -41.57 -27.12 -21.49
N THR A 436 -42.03 -27.17 -22.74
CA THR A 436 -41.98 -28.37 -23.58
C THR A 436 -40.83 -28.29 -24.57
N TYR A 437 -39.95 -29.29 -24.53
CA TYR A 437 -38.81 -29.43 -25.43
C TYR A 437 -39.06 -30.58 -26.41
N ALA A 438 -38.94 -30.29 -27.71
CA ALA A 438 -39.03 -31.31 -28.76
C ALA A 438 -37.77 -32.17 -28.76
N MET A 439 -37.94 -33.48 -28.88
CA MET A 439 -36.86 -34.45 -29.06
C MET A 439 -36.99 -35.03 -30.46
N GLU A 440 -35.93 -34.92 -31.27
CA GLU A 440 -35.95 -35.29 -32.69
C GLU A 440 -36.66 -36.63 -32.96
N GLU A 441 -36.28 -37.69 -32.24
CA GLU A 441 -36.79 -39.06 -32.47
C GLU A 441 -37.56 -39.68 -31.28
N ARG A 442 -37.77 -38.94 -30.18
CA ARG A 442 -38.32 -39.48 -28.91
C ARG A 442 -39.58 -38.78 -28.39
N GLY A 443 -40.19 -37.92 -29.20
CA GLY A 443 -41.40 -37.18 -28.81
C GLY A 443 -41.05 -35.82 -28.18
N SER A 444 -41.64 -35.51 -27.03
CA SER A 444 -41.38 -34.25 -26.32
C SER A 444 -41.35 -34.49 -24.82
N ILE A 445 -40.50 -33.74 -24.12
CA ILE A 445 -40.44 -33.73 -22.67
C ILE A 445 -40.94 -32.39 -22.15
N THR A 446 -41.80 -32.41 -21.14
CA THR A 446 -42.31 -31.19 -20.49
C THR A 446 -41.72 -31.08 -19.11
N LEU A 447 -41.00 -30.00 -18.87
CA LEU A 447 -40.55 -29.56 -17.55
C LEU A 447 -41.71 -28.79 -16.89
N THR A 448 -42.02 -29.11 -15.63
CA THR A 448 -43.03 -28.40 -14.83
C THR A 448 -42.41 -27.95 -13.51
N ALA A 449 -43.19 -27.26 -12.67
CA ALA A 449 -42.72 -26.86 -11.35
C ALA A 449 -43.74 -27.18 -10.26
N SER A 450 -43.23 -27.62 -9.12
CA SER A 450 -43.96 -27.71 -7.85
C SER A 450 -43.65 -26.47 -7.01
N ILE A 451 -44.67 -25.87 -6.39
CA ILE A 451 -44.54 -24.61 -5.66
C ILE A 451 -45.12 -24.73 -4.25
N GLY A 452 -44.31 -24.45 -3.22
CA GLY A 452 -44.78 -24.19 -1.88
C GLY A 452 -44.89 -22.71 -1.61
N VAL A 453 -45.99 -22.25 -1.00
CA VAL A 453 -46.17 -20.84 -0.61
C VAL A 453 -46.55 -20.77 0.86
N VAL A 454 -45.82 -19.96 1.62
CA VAL A 454 -46.16 -19.62 3.00
C VAL A 454 -46.44 -18.14 3.09
N ILE A 455 -47.62 -17.80 3.59
CA ILE A 455 -48.06 -16.42 3.84
C ILE A 455 -48.01 -16.22 5.36
N ALA A 456 -47.35 -15.15 5.80
CA ALA A 456 -47.17 -14.88 7.23
C ALA A 456 -47.34 -13.40 7.54
N LYS A 457 -47.66 -13.12 8.80
CA LYS A 457 -47.61 -11.75 9.32
C LYS A 457 -46.15 -11.38 9.60
N ARG A 458 -45.74 -10.19 9.22
CA ARG A 458 -44.41 -9.68 9.55
C ARG A 458 -44.20 -9.72 11.07
N GLY A 459 -43.07 -10.30 11.50
CA GLY A 459 -42.73 -10.49 12.90
C GLY A 459 -43.32 -11.74 13.56
N SER A 460 -44.16 -12.54 12.89
CA SER A 460 -44.63 -13.83 13.45
C SER A 460 -43.64 -14.99 13.24
N CYS A 461 -42.64 -14.80 12.36
CA CYS A 461 -41.66 -15.81 11.98
C CYS A 461 -40.37 -15.13 11.49
N ASP A 462 -39.24 -15.80 11.73
CA ASP A 462 -37.95 -15.46 11.14
C ASP A 462 -37.74 -16.23 9.82
N TYR A 463 -36.58 -16.01 9.18
CA TYR A 463 -36.22 -16.69 7.93
C TYR A 463 -36.24 -18.22 8.08
N GLU A 464 -35.67 -18.76 9.16
CA GLU A 464 -35.59 -20.21 9.37
C GLU A 464 -36.98 -20.84 9.55
N GLY A 465 -37.89 -20.17 10.28
CA GLY A 465 -39.28 -20.59 10.41
C GLY A 465 -40.04 -20.59 9.08
N LEU A 466 -39.87 -19.54 8.27
CA LEU A 466 -40.47 -19.47 6.93
C LEU A 466 -39.90 -20.53 5.99
N TYR A 467 -38.58 -20.74 6.02
CA TYR A 467 -37.90 -21.74 5.21
C TYR A 467 -38.40 -23.15 5.52
N ALA A 468 -38.41 -23.52 6.81
CA ALA A 468 -38.84 -24.84 7.24
C ALA A 468 -40.31 -25.11 6.87
N GLU A 469 -41.17 -24.10 6.97
CA GLU A 469 -42.58 -24.27 6.66
C GLU A 469 -42.82 -24.33 5.15
N VAL A 470 -42.14 -23.50 4.35
CA VAL A 470 -42.31 -23.50 2.88
C VAL A 470 -41.76 -24.79 2.25
N ASP A 471 -40.71 -25.38 2.81
CA ASP A 471 -40.19 -26.69 2.39
C ASP A 471 -41.24 -27.80 2.61
N ARG A 472 -41.94 -27.78 3.75
CA ARG A 472 -43.04 -28.72 4.01
C ARG A 472 -44.19 -28.54 3.03
N VAL A 473 -44.56 -27.29 2.72
CA VAL A 473 -45.62 -26.98 1.75
C VAL A 473 -45.22 -27.41 0.34
N LEU A 474 -43.95 -27.21 -0.07
CA LEU A 474 -43.45 -27.71 -1.34
C LEU A 474 -43.51 -29.24 -1.41
N TYR A 475 -43.11 -29.92 -0.34
CA TYR A 475 -43.16 -31.38 -0.26
C TYR A 475 -44.58 -31.92 -0.44
N GLU A 476 -45.58 -31.25 0.13
CA GLU A 476 -47.00 -31.57 -0.08
C GLU A 476 -47.42 -31.38 -1.55
N ALA A 477 -47.00 -30.29 -2.19
CA ALA A 477 -47.25 -30.07 -3.63
C ALA A 477 -46.63 -31.17 -4.50
N LYS A 478 -45.40 -31.59 -4.21
CA LYS A 478 -44.73 -32.70 -4.91
C LYS A 478 -45.49 -34.02 -4.73
N ASN A 479 -45.89 -34.35 -3.50
CA ASN A 479 -46.60 -35.59 -3.19
C ASN A 479 -48.03 -35.65 -3.73
N ALA A 480 -48.69 -34.49 -3.88
CA ALA A 480 -50.02 -34.41 -4.46
C ALA A 480 -50.04 -34.63 -5.98
N GLY A 481 -48.88 -34.86 -6.62
CA GLY A 481 -48.77 -35.25 -8.02
C GLY A 481 -48.06 -34.24 -8.91
N LYS A 482 -47.21 -33.37 -8.33
CA LYS A 482 -46.36 -32.39 -9.05
C LYS A 482 -47.15 -31.38 -9.89
N ASN A 483 -46.45 -30.45 -10.58
CA ASN A 483 -47.04 -29.42 -11.45
C ASN A 483 -48.22 -28.66 -10.79
N ARG A 484 -48.00 -28.22 -9.55
CA ARG A 484 -49.03 -27.56 -8.74
C ARG A 484 -48.42 -26.74 -7.63
N TYR A 485 -49.25 -25.93 -7.01
CA TYR A 485 -48.88 -25.17 -5.83
C TYR A 485 -49.70 -25.59 -4.62
N HIS A 486 -49.14 -25.41 -3.43
CA HIS A 486 -49.87 -25.43 -2.16
C HIS A 486 -49.57 -24.13 -1.41
N ILE A 487 -50.55 -23.64 -0.66
CA ILE A 487 -50.44 -22.41 0.14
C ILE A 487 -50.77 -22.73 1.58
N ARG A 488 -50.02 -22.14 2.51
CA ARG A 488 -50.30 -22.18 3.93
C ARG A 488 -50.19 -20.80 4.57
N TYR A 489 -51.14 -20.50 5.44
CA TYR A 489 -51.05 -19.36 6.32
C TYR A 489 -50.34 -19.77 7.61
N ALA A 490 -49.24 -19.09 7.92
CA ALA A 490 -48.52 -19.29 9.17
C ALA A 490 -49.28 -18.55 10.29
N ASP A 491 -50.16 -19.26 10.98
CA ASP A 491 -50.75 -18.77 12.21
C ASP A 491 -49.66 -18.72 13.29
N GLY A 492 -49.41 -17.55 13.88
CA GLY A 492 -48.33 -17.27 14.85
C GLY A 492 -48.35 -18.07 16.16
N THR A 493 -48.93 -19.27 16.19
CA THR A 493 -48.98 -20.22 17.32
C THR A 493 -47.94 -21.34 17.22
N GLY A 494 -47.00 -21.26 16.26
CA GLY A 494 -45.89 -22.20 16.09
C GLY A 494 -44.75 -22.10 17.11
N ALA A 495 -44.96 -21.52 18.30
CA ALA A 495 -44.06 -21.74 19.43
C ALA A 495 -44.31 -23.14 20.02
N SER A 496 -43.97 -24.20 19.28
CA SER A 496 -44.10 -25.57 19.78
C SER A 496 -42.76 -26.14 20.24
N LYS A 497 -42.54 -25.98 21.55
CA LYS A 497 -42.11 -27.03 22.49
C LYS A 497 -41.25 -28.15 21.90
N SER A 498 -39.97 -28.12 22.27
CA SER A 498 -39.12 -29.30 22.29
C SER A 498 -39.74 -30.37 23.20
N GLY A 499 -40.12 -31.52 22.63
CA GLY A 499 -40.73 -32.61 23.39
C GLY A 499 -41.04 -33.85 22.55
N SER A 500 -39.99 -34.61 22.22
CA SER A 500 -39.94 -36.03 21.83
C SER A 500 -40.83 -36.55 20.68
N ALA A 501 -40.20 -36.77 19.52
CA ALA A 501 -40.48 -37.87 18.60
C ALA A 501 -39.16 -38.36 17.94
N THR A 502 -38.41 -39.11 18.75
CA THR A 502 -37.45 -40.19 18.44
C THR A 502 -36.89 -40.36 17.02
N ALA A 503 -35.59 -40.10 16.88
CA ALA A 503 -34.60 -40.60 15.91
C ALA A 503 -34.81 -40.36 14.40
N SER A 504 -36.04 -40.27 13.88
CA SER A 504 -36.29 -40.07 12.45
C SER A 504 -36.23 -38.60 12.02
N SER A 505 -36.57 -37.64 12.90
CA SER A 505 -36.56 -36.21 12.57
C SER A 505 -35.15 -35.61 12.58
N ALA A 506 -34.26 -36.09 13.46
CA ALA A 506 -32.89 -35.61 13.54
C ALA A 506 -32.08 -36.02 12.29
N ALA A 507 -32.27 -37.24 11.77
CA ALA A 507 -31.65 -37.67 10.52
C ALA A 507 -32.19 -36.89 9.31
N GLN A 508 -33.48 -36.54 9.31
CA GLN A 508 -34.08 -35.69 8.27
C GLN A 508 -33.60 -34.23 8.36
N GLN A 509 -33.48 -33.67 9.56
CA GLN A 509 -32.93 -32.33 9.79
C GLN A 509 -31.43 -32.27 9.46
N ILE A 510 -30.65 -33.29 9.81
CA ILE A 510 -29.24 -33.41 9.45
C ILE A 510 -29.08 -33.54 7.94
N ASN A 511 -29.92 -34.34 7.25
CA ASN A 511 -29.90 -34.44 5.80
C ASN A 511 -30.35 -33.13 5.12
N ALA A 512 -31.34 -32.43 5.67
CA ALA A 512 -31.75 -31.11 5.19
C ALA A 512 -30.60 -30.11 5.34
N LEU A 513 -30.01 -29.99 6.54
CA LEU A 513 -28.83 -29.17 6.80
C LEU A 513 -27.65 -29.52 5.88
N MET A 514 -27.43 -30.81 5.60
CA MET A 514 -26.39 -31.26 4.66
C MET A 514 -26.65 -30.85 3.20
N LYS A 515 -27.91 -30.73 2.78
CA LYS A 515 -28.28 -30.15 1.47
C LYS A 515 -28.19 -28.62 1.46
N GLN A 516 -28.22 -28.00 2.62
CA GLN A 516 -28.13 -26.54 2.76
C GLN A 516 -26.69 -26.01 2.78
N LEU A 517 -25.69 -26.89 2.95
CA LEU A 517 -24.28 -26.51 2.94
C LEU A 517 -23.82 -26.35 1.49
N ASP A 518 -23.25 -25.18 1.17
CA ASP A 518 -22.51 -24.91 -0.07
C ASP A 518 -21.12 -25.59 0.03
N GLY A 519 -21.16 -26.92 0.16
CA GLY A 519 -20.03 -27.72 0.58
C GLY A 519 -20.30 -29.23 0.67
N GLY A 520 -19.22 -30.01 0.74
CA GLY A 520 -19.25 -31.44 1.01
C GLY A 520 -19.05 -31.74 2.49
N VAL A 521 -19.67 -32.79 3.01
CA VAL A 521 -19.46 -33.25 4.37
C VAL A 521 -18.85 -34.64 4.31
N ILE A 522 -17.79 -34.87 5.08
CA ILE A 522 -17.13 -36.15 5.20
C ILE A 522 -17.01 -36.52 6.67
N LEU A 523 -17.26 -37.78 6.97
CA LEU A 523 -17.03 -38.39 8.27
C LEU A 523 -15.93 -39.42 8.12
N LEU A 524 -14.85 -39.26 8.87
CA LEU A 524 -13.63 -40.05 8.74
C LEU A 524 -13.37 -40.80 10.03
N GLU A 525 -13.17 -42.11 9.93
CA GLU A 525 -12.53 -42.88 10.98
C GLU A 525 -11.01 -42.80 10.79
N VAL A 526 -10.29 -42.33 11.81
CA VAL A 526 -8.85 -42.06 11.74
C VAL A 526 -8.09 -43.09 12.57
N GLY A 527 -7.68 -44.19 11.92
CA GLY A 527 -6.81 -45.23 12.46
C GLY A 527 -5.44 -45.26 11.76
N GLU A 528 -4.87 -46.46 11.56
CA GLU A 528 -3.68 -46.62 10.68
C GLU A 528 -3.95 -46.07 9.27
N ARG A 529 -5.16 -46.28 8.76
CA ARG A 529 -5.69 -45.65 7.55
C ARG A 529 -6.83 -44.70 7.92
N MET A 530 -7.02 -43.65 7.11
CA MET A 530 -8.22 -42.81 7.16
C MET A 530 -9.30 -43.46 6.29
N THR A 531 -10.41 -43.83 6.91
CA THR A 531 -11.52 -44.50 6.24
C THR A 531 -12.77 -43.63 6.30
N PRO A 532 -13.35 -43.24 5.16
CA PRO A 532 -14.59 -42.50 5.15
C PRO A 532 -15.74 -43.40 5.61
N LEU A 533 -16.40 -43.01 6.70
CA LEU A 533 -17.65 -43.59 7.21
C LEU A 533 -18.87 -43.02 6.49
N PHE A 534 -18.78 -41.76 6.05
CA PHE A 534 -19.83 -41.07 5.33
C PHE A 534 -19.23 -39.97 4.45
N ILE A 535 -19.80 -39.79 3.27
CA ILE A 535 -19.49 -38.70 2.35
C ILE A 535 -20.84 -38.20 1.80
N SER A 536 -21.12 -36.91 1.91
CA SER A 536 -22.36 -36.31 1.38
C SER A 536 -22.29 -36.13 -0.14
N ASP A 537 -23.47 -36.04 -0.78
CA ASP A 537 -23.58 -35.77 -2.21
C ASP A 537 -22.92 -34.44 -2.62
N GLY A 538 -22.95 -33.43 -1.73
CA GLY A 538 -22.26 -32.15 -1.91
C GLY A 538 -20.75 -32.31 -2.12
N TYR A 539 -20.11 -33.30 -1.49
CA TYR A 539 -18.69 -33.56 -1.68
C TYR A 539 -18.41 -34.11 -3.09
N PHE A 540 -19.27 -34.99 -3.60
CA PHE A 540 -19.11 -35.54 -4.95
C PHE A 540 -19.39 -34.49 -6.02
N MET A 541 -20.39 -33.62 -5.80
CA MET A 541 -20.69 -32.49 -6.70
C MET A 541 -19.50 -31.53 -6.79
N LEU A 542 -18.85 -31.20 -5.67
CA LEU A 542 -17.66 -30.35 -5.64
C LEU A 542 -16.47 -30.88 -6.45
N GLN A 543 -16.37 -32.19 -6.62
CA GLN A 543 -15.25 -32.85 -7.29
C GLN A 543 -15.57 -33.22 -8.74
N GLY A 544 -16.84 -33.15 -9.14
CA GLY A 544 -17.30 -33.56 -10.47
C GLY A 544 -17.13 -35.06 -10.74
N VAL A 545 -17.15 -35.91 -9.70
CA VAL A 545 -16.93 -37.36 -9.79
C VAL A 545 -18.23 -38.13 -9.53
N LEU A 546 -18.54 -39.12 -10.37
CA LEU A 546 -19.67 -40.05 -10.17
C LEU A 546 -19.41 -40.97 -8.96
N ARG A 547 -20.42 -41.14 -8.10
CA ARG A 547 -20.39 -41.94 -6.86
C ARG A 547 -19.76 -43.34 -7.00
N GLU A 548 -19.87 -43.95 -8.17
CA GLU A 548 -19.39 -45.30 -8.47
C GLU A 548 -17.87 -45.41 -8.66
N ALA A 549 -17.17 -44.31 -8.99
CA ALA A 549 -15.73 -44.34 -9.28
C ALA A 549 -14.83 -44.35 -8.03
N THR A 550 -15.40 -44.13 -6.83
CA THR A 550 -14.62 -43.92 -5.57
C THR A 550 -14.87 -45.01 -4.52
N LEU A 551 -15.42 -46.16 -4.91
CA LEU A 551 -15.87 -47.26 -4.04
C LEU A 551 -14.76 -48.06 -3.32
N ASN A 552 -13.51 -47.60 -3.31
CA ASN A 552 -12.39 -48.33 -2.70
C ASN A 552 -12.14 -48.06 -1.20
N ASN A 553 -13.08 -47.40 -0.49
CA ASN A 553 -13.04 -47.21 0.98
C ASN A 553 -11.76 -46.54 1.54
N THR A 554 -10.99 -45.84 0.73
CA THR A 554 -9.84 -45.03 1.16
C THR A 554 -10.21 -43.56 1.10
N PHE A 555 -9.78 -42.79 2.11
CA PHE A 555 -9.76 -41.33 2.03
C PHE A 555 -9.13 -40.94 0.68
N PRO A 556 -9.75 -40.04 -0.11
CA PRO A 556 -9.39 -39.92 -1.52
C PRO A 556 -8.09 -39.11 -1.69
N GLU A 557 -6.94 -39.78 -1.49
CA GLU A 557 -5.60 -39.27 -1.77
C GLU A 557 -5.49 -38.78 -3.23
N SER A 558 -6.24 -39.41 -4.13
CA SER A 558 -6.28 -39.10 -5.56
C SER A 558 -7.02 -37.80 -5.91
N VAL A 559 -7.77 -37.23 -4.98
CA VAL A 559 -8.58 -36.02 -5.20
C VAL A 559 -7.91 -34.77 -4.63
N ILE A 560 -6.93 -34.93 -3.75
CA ILE A 560 -6.11 -33.84 -3.20
C ILE A 560 -4.85 -33.72 -4.04
N HIS A 561 -4.41 -32.49 -4.33
CA HIS A 561 -3.15 -32.26 -5.03
C HIS A 561 -1.97 -32.90 -4.26
N PRO A 562 -1.05 -33.64 -4.91
CA PRO A 562 0.01 -34.39 -4.23
C PRO A 562 0.88 -33.57 -3.27
N HIS A 563 1.18 -32.31 -3.61
CA HIS A 563 1.91 -31.39 -2.73
C HIS A 563 1.13 -30.94 -1.48
N ASP A 564 -0.19 -30.94 -1.51
CA ASP A 564 -1.03 -30.42 -0.41
C ASP A 564 -1.48 -31.57 0.51
N TYR A 565 -1.46 -32.81 0.02
CA TYR A 565 -1.87 -34.00 0.76
C TYR A 565 -1.18 -34.19 2.12
N PRO A 566 0.16 -34.06 2.27
CA PRO A 566 0.82 -34.25 3.56
C PRO A 566 0.33 -33.28 4.64
N GLN A 567 0.00 -32.05 4.25
CA GLN A 567 -0.51 -31.03 5.17
C GLN A 567 -1.95 -31.35 5.62
N VAL A 568 -2.81 -31.75 4.67
CA VAL A 568 -4.19 -32.14 4.98
C VAL A 568 -4.20 -33.37 5.87
N GLU A 569 -3.38 -34.38 5.57
CA GLU A 569 -3.27 -35.60 6.38
C GLU A 569 -2.83 -35.27 7.80
N ALA A 570 -1.78 -34.46 7.96
CA ALA A 570 -1.28 -34.04 9.27
C ALA A 570 -2.37 -33.32 10.09
N ALA A 571 -3.13 -32.42 9.47
CA ALA A 571 -4.20 -31.67 10.14
C ALA A 571 -5.34 -32.58 10.63
N VAL A 572 -5.77 -33.54 9.79
CA VAL A 572 -6.82 -34.51 10.15
C VAL A 572 -6.35 -35.45 11.26
N ARG A 573 -5.10 -35.93 11.22
CA ARG A 573 -4.54 -36.80 12.27
C ARG A 573 -4.37 -36.06 13.60
N ALA A 574 -3.90 -34.82 13.57
CA ALA A 574 -3.78 -33.98 14.76
C ALA A 574 -5.15 -33.76 15.43
N CYS A 575 -6.19 -33.44 14.65
CA CYS A 575 -7.56 -33.32 15.14
C CYS A 575 -8.05 -34.60 15.82
N ALA A 576 -7.79 -35.77 15.20
CA ALA A 576 -8.18 -37.05 15.76
C ALA A 576 -7.48 -37.38 17.09
N ALA A 577 -6.19 -37.02 17.22
CA ALA A 577 -5.38 -37.30 18.41
C ALA A 577 -5.64 -36.30 19.55
N GLU A 578 -5.65 -35.00 19.25
CA GLU A 578 -5.63 -33.91 20.23
C GLU A 578 -7.03 -33.38 20.56
N GLY A 579 -8.04 -33.68 19.72
CA GLY A 579 -9.42 -33.25 19.91
C GLY A 579 -9.70 -31.77 19.59
N ALA A 580 -8.74 -31.06 19.00
CA ALA A 580 -8.92 -29.70 18.51
C ALA A 580 -9.60 -29.66 17.13
N SER A 581 -10.30 -28.56 16.83
CA SER A 581 -10.76 -28.27 15.47
C SER A 581 -9.59 -27.88 14.57
N PHE A 582 -9.65 -28.22 13.29
CA PHE A 582 -8.65 -27.83 12.30
C PHE A 582 -9.30 -27.15 11.10
N GLN A 583 -8.51 -26.32 10.42
CA GLN A 583 -8.86 -25.68 9.16
C GLN A 583 -7.66 -25.77 8.23
N VAL A 584 -7.86 -26.21 6.99
CA VAL A 584 -6.79 -26.32 5.99
C VAL A 584 -7.33 -26.05 4.60
N SER A 585 -6.63 -25.20 3.84
CA SER A 585 -6.93 -24.97 2.42
C SER A 585 -6.02 -25.83 1.55
N TYR A 586 -6.56 -26.41 0.49
CA TYR A 586 -5.84 -27.31 -0.41
C TYR A 586 -6.40 -27.27 -1.82
N ARG A 587 -5.61 -27.68 -2.80
CA ARG A 587 -6.08 -27.84 -4.18
C ARG A 587 -6.69 -29.23 -4.37
N SER A 588 -7.88 -29.29 -4.95
CA SER A 588 -8.49 -30.55 -5.38
C SER A 588 -8.42 -30.73 -6.89
N VAL A 589 -8.28 -31.97 -7.33
CA VAL A 589 -8.23 -32.35 -8.75
C VAL A 589 -9.66 -32.45 -9.29
N LEU A 590 -9.98 -31.68 -10.32
CA LEU A 590 -11.27 -31.70 -11.00
C LEU A 590 -11.28 -32.77 -12.10
N SER A 591 -12.47 -33.30 -12.42
CA SER A 591 -12.65 -34.36 -13.44
C SER A 591 -12.18 -33.99 -14.85
N GLY A 592 -12.02 -32.70 -15.16
CA GLY A 592 -11.45 -32.18 -16.41
C GLY A 592 -9.92 -32.01 -16.45
N GLY A 593 -9.19 -32.39 -15.40
CA GLY A 593 -7.72 -32.27 -15.32
C GLY A 593 -7.19 -30.93 -14.82
N GLY A 594 -8.06 -30.04 -14.33
CA GLY A 594 -7.70 -28.78 -13.66
C GLY A 594 -7.73 -28.90 -12.13
N TYR A 595 -7.39 -27.80 -11.44
CA TYR A 595 -7.45 -27.73 -9.99
C TYR A 595 -8.49 -26.70 -9.52
N GLY A 596 -9.20 -27.02 -8.43
CA GLY A 596 -10.05 -26.08 -7.69
C GLY A 596 -9.52 -25.90 -6.28
N TRP A 597 -9.68 -24.72 -5.70
CA TRP A 597 -9.30 -24.49 -4.31
C TRP A 597 -10.42 -24.90 -3.36
N ARG A 598 -10.05 -25.62 -2.30
CA ARG A 598 -10.97 -26.16 -1.30
C ARG A 598 -10.53 -25.75 0.08
N HIS A 599 -11.51 -25.58 0.95
CA HIS A 599 -11.28 -25.32 2.37
C HIS A 599 -11.90 -26.43 3.20
N LEU A 600 -11.09 -27.14 3.98
CA LEU A 600 -11.49 -28.25 4.85
C LEU A 600 -11.48 -27.79 6.30
N ASN A 601 -12.67 -27.80 6.90
CA ASN A 601 -12.88 -27.51 8.32
C ASN A 601 -13.32 -28.78 9.01
N GLY A 602 -12.66 -29.20 10.09
CA GLY A 602 -13.10 -30.40 10.79
C GLY A 602 -12.92 -30.37 12.29
N VAL A 603 -13.69 -31.22 12.95
CA VAL A 603 -13.75 -31.38 14.39
C VAL A 603 -13.83 -32.86 14.74
N ARG A 604 -13.23 -33.24 15.86
CA ARG A 604 -13.37 -34.58 16.40
C ARG A 604 -14.78 -34.77 16.96
N VAL A 605 -15.43 -35.86 16.57
CA VAL A 605 -16.72 -36.29 17.12
C VAL A 605 -16.55 -37.58 17.92
N PRO A 606 -17.49 -37.92 18.82
CA PRO A 606 -17.48 -39.20 19.52
C PRO A 606 -17.33 -40.36 18.53
N SER A 607 -16.48 -41.33 18.86
CA SER A 607 -16.22 -42.48 17.98
C SER A 607 -17.51 -43.23 17.68
N ILE A 608 -17.88 -43.32 16.41
CA ILE A 608 -19.13 -43.94 15.95
C ILE A 608 -19.00 -45.46 15.92
N SER A 609 -17.81 -45.96 15.60
CA SER A 609 -17.49 -47.41 15.57
C SER A 609 -17.04 -47.96 16.93
N GLY A 610 -16.62 -47.08 17.84
CA GLY A 610 -15.96 -47.43 19.10
C GLY A 610 -14.51 -47.91 18.97
N LYS A 611 -13.93 -47.92 17.76
CA LYS A 611 -12.60 -48.51 17.49
C LYS A 611 -11.49 -47.47 17.30
N ALA A 612 -11.78 -46.36 16.63
CA ALA A 612 -10.83 -45.28 16.37
C ALA A 612 -11.54 -43.91 16.46
N PRO A 613 -10.81 -42.81 16.70
CA PRO A 613 -11.39 -41.48 16.72
C PRO A 613 -12.05 -41.13 15.38
N THR A 614 -13.22 -40.49 15.45
CA THR A 614 -13.96 -40.05 14.27
C THR A 614 -13.84 -38.54 14.10
N VAL A 615 -13.61 -38.08 12.87
CA VAL A 615 -13.52 -36.68 12.49
C VAL A 615 -14.67 -36.35 11.55
N LEU A 616 -15.46 -35.32 11.88
CA LEU A 616 -16.42 -34.71 10.98
C LEU A 616 -15.73 -33.54 10.30
N ALA A 617 -15.71 -33.52 8.97
CA ALA A 617 -15.12 -32.46 8.19
C ALA A 617 -16.08 -31.93 7.13
N VAL A 618 -16.06 -30.62 6.91
CA VAL A 618 -16.82 -29.89 5.91
C VAL A 618 -15.82 -29.30 4.92
N VAL A 619 -16.11 -29.48 3.63
CA VAL A 619 -15.32 -29.04 2.50
C VAL A 619 -16.11 -27.96 1.77
N SER A 620 -15.55 -26.79 1.59
CA SER A 620 -16.17 -25.71 0.80
C SER A 620 -15.32 -25.38 -0.43
N ASP A 621 -15.97 -24.96 -1.51
CA ASP A 621 -15.26 -24.37 -2.66
C ASP A 621 -14.84 -22.94 -2.31
N ILE A 622 -13.56 -22.65 -2.42
CA ILE A 622 -13.02 -21.30 -2.25
C ILE A 622 -12.29 -20.83 -3.51
N THR A 623 -12.54 -21.44 -4.67
CA THR A 623 -11.84 -21.13 -5.92
C THR A 623 -12.08 -19.69 -6.36
N GLU A 624 -13.33 -19.22 -6.34
CA GLU A 624 -13.65 -17.83 -6.69
C GLU A 624 -13.06 -16.85 -5.66
N LEU A 625 -13.15 -17.17 -4.37
CA LEU A 625 -12.56 -16.36 -3.30
C LEU A 625 -11.03 -16.27 -3.41
N HIS A 626 -10.37 -17.39 -3.73
CA HIS A 626 -8.92 -17.44 -3.92
C HIS A 626 -8.50 -16.72 -5.21
N ASN A 627 -9.24 -16.87 -6.31
CA ASN A 627 -8.95 -16.16 -7.56
C ASN A 627 -9.21 -14.66 -7.44
N ALA A 628 -10.20 -14.24 -6.65
CA ALA A 628 -10.44 -12.84 -6.32
C ALA A 628 -9.30 -12.28 -5.45
N SER A 629 -8.82 -13.08 -4.48
CA SER A 629 -7.66 -12.74 -3.67
C SER A 629 -6.37 -12.62 -4.49
N GLU A 630 -6.15 -13.50 -5.48
CA GLU A 630 -5.00 -13.46 -6.39
C GLU A 630 -5.08 -12.29 -7.38
N HIS A 631 -6.28 -11.95 -7.88
CA HIS A 631 -6.47 -10.73 -8.68
C HIS A 631 -6.26 -9.45 -7.84
N LEU A 632 -6.70 -9.45 -6.58
CA LEU A 632 -6.38 -8.38 -5.63
C LEU A 632 -4.88 -8.31 -5.36
N TYR A 633 -4.17 -9.43 -5.23
CA TYR A 633 -2.71 -9.45 -5.12
C TYR A 633 -2.04 -8.82 -6.37
N ALA A 634 -2.47 -9.20 -7.57
CA ALA A 634 -1.92 -8.69 -8.81
C ALA A 634 -2.18 -7.17 -9.03
N LEU A 635 -3.33 -6.66 -8.57
CA LEU A 635 -3.66 -5.24 -8.62
C LEU A 635 -2.92 -4.43 -7.53
N THR A 636 -2.65 -5.03 -6.38
CA THR A 636 -2.04 -4.34 -5.23
C THR A 636 -0.50 -4.35 -5.21
N GLU A 637 0.18 -5.21 -5.96
CA GLU A 637 1.64 -5.09 -6.16
C GLU A 637 2.05 -3.77 -6.86
N SER A 638 1.10 -3.09 -7.52
CA SER A 638 1.33 -1.81 -8.20
C SER A 638 0.98 -0.56 -7.37
N SER A 639 0.30 -0.69 -6.23
CA SER A 639 -0.17 0.43 -5.41
C SER A 639 0.31 0.30 -3.96
N LYS A 640 0.95 1.34 -3.41
CA LYS A 640 1.49 1.39 -2.02
C LYS A 640 0.39 1.44 -0.93
N VAL A 641 -0.77 0.83 -1.19
CA VAL A 641 -1.92 0.80 -0.29
C VAL A 641 -1.90 -0.53 0.47
N GLY A 642 -2.01 -0.45 1.80
CA GLY A 642 -2.13 -1.64 2.62
C GLY A 642 -3.54 -2.18 2.49
N VAL A 643 -3.72 -3.44 2.11
CA VAL A 643 -5.05 -4.06 2.00
C VAL A 643 -5.11 -5.24 2.94
N PHE A 644 -6.13 -5.29 3.80
CA PHE A 644 -6.45 -6.48 4.58
C PHE A 644 -7.94 -6.78 4.58
N ILE A 645 -8.27 -8.07 4.62
CA ILE A 645 -9.64 -8.56 4.75
C ILE A 645 -9.83 -9.00 6.19
N MET A 646 -10.89 -8.51 6.82
CA MET A 646 -11.20 -8.79 8.20
C MET A 646 -12.59 -9.40 8.34
N ARG A 647 -12.66 -10.55 8.99
CA ARG A 647 -13.91 -11.16 9.43
C ARG A 647 -14.37 -10.49 10.73
N MET A 648 -15.65 -10.11 10.78
CA MET A 648 -16.24 -9.52 11.96
C MET A 648 -16.95 -10.59 12.80
N GLY A 649 -16.65 -10.61 14.09
CA GLY A 649 -17.29 -11.46 15.07
C GLY A 649 -17.07 -10.95 16.49
N GLU A 650 -17.16 -11.83 17.49
CA GLU A 650 -16.72 -11.49 18.86
C GLU A 650 -15.24 -11.08 18.87
N ARG A 651 -14.43 -11.71 18.02
CA ARG A 651 -13.06 -11.30 17.67
C ARG A 651 -13.01 -10.79 16.25
N LEU A 652 -12.09 -9.86 16.00
CA LEU A 652 -11.77 -9.39 14.66
C LEU A 652 -10.68 -10.31 14.10
N GLU A 653 -10.93 -11.04 13.02
CA GLU A 653 -9.93 -11.94 12.42
C GLU A 653 -9.47 -11.40 11.08
N VAL A 654 -8.16 -11.21 10.88
CA VAL A 654 -7.63 -10.82 9.57
C VAL A 654 -7.40 -12.08 8.75
N THR A 655 -8.20 -12.28 7.71
CA THR A 655 -8.12 -13.46 6.84
C THR A 655 -7.12 -13.29 5.71
N PHE A 656 -6.73 -12.05 5.41
CA PHE A 656 -5.81 -11.70 4.35
C PHE A 656 -5.14 -10.35 4.66
N PHE A 657 -3.87 -10.18 4.31
CA PHE A 657 -3.22 -8.88 4.24
C PHE A 657 -2.12 -8.90 3.16
N ASN A 658 -1.88 -7.77 2.49
CA ASN A 658 -0.76 -7.61 1.55
C ASN A 658 0.49 -6.99 2.22
N ASP A 659 1.59 -6.93 1.49
CA ASP A 659 2.85 -6.35 1.98
C ASP A 659 2.75 -4.85 2.28
N GLY A 660 1.84 -4.13 1.62
CA GLY A 660 1.54 -2.72 1.92
C GLY A 660 1.06 -2.51 3.36
N VAL A 661 0.35 -3.49 3.95
CA VAL A 661 -0.02 -3.43 5.38
C VAL A 661 1.23 -3.46 6.26
N LEU A 662 2.20 -4.32 5.93
CA LEU A 662 3.44 -4.47 6.69
C LEU A 662 4.29 -3.20 6.62
N GLU A 663 4.37 -2.56 5.46
CA GLU A 663 5.07 -1.30 5.27
C GLU A 663 4.41 -0.14 6.03
N ILE A 664 3.09 0.00 5.94
CA ILE A 664 2.34 1.11 6.59
C ILE A 664 2.31 0.95 8.11
N THR A 665 2.08 -0.27 8.62
CA THR A 665 2.00 -0.51 10.06
C THR A 665 3.37 -0.76 10.70
N GLY A 666 4.39 -1.03 9.90
CA GLY A 666 5.73 -1.43 10.35
C GLY A 666 5.77 -2.81 11.03
N PHE A 667 4.76 -3.66 10.79
CA PHE A 667 4.73 -5.01 11.37
C PHE A 667 5.56 -5.98 10.53
N THR A 668 6.21 -6.94 11.18
CA THR A 668 6.76 -8.09 10.45
C THR A 668 5.62 -9.05 10.08
N TYR A 669 5.83 -9.84 9.03
CA TYR A 669 4.86 -10.86 8.60
C TYR A 669 4.45 -11.80 9.74
N GLU A 670 5.40 -12.25 10.57
CA GLU A 670 5.14 -13.11 11.74
C GLU A 670 4.33 -12.40 12.84
N GLN A 671 4.57 -11.11 13.05
CA GLN A 671 3.78 -10.30 13.98
C GLN A 671 2.34 -10.16 13.47
N MET A 672 2.17 -9.85 12.19
CA MET A 672 0.85 -9.69 11.59
C MET A 672 0.05 -11.00 11.58
N ARG A 673 0.73 -12.14 11.41
CA ARG A 673 0.14 -13.48 11.51
C ARG A 673 -0.34 -13.84 12.93
N LEU A 674 0.34 -13.34 13.97
CA LEU A 674 -0.13 -13.45 15.35
C LEU A 674 -1.37 -12.58 15.61
N PHE A 675 -1.42 -11.38 15.02
CA PHE A 675 -2.58 -10.47 15.07
C PHE A 675 -3.77 -10.97 14.22
N ALA A 676 -3.53 -11.77 13.19
CA ALA A 676 -4.57 -12.27 12.29
C ALA A 676 -5.66 -13.08 13.00
N ARG A 677 -5.36 -13.68 14.16
CA ARG A 677 -6.32 -14.44 14.97
C ARG A 677 -7.18 -13.58 15.90
N ASP A 678 -6.74 -12.35 16.22
CA ASP A 678 -7.51 -11.39 17.01
C ASP A 678 -6.95 -9.96 16.86
N ALA A 679 -7.42 -9.25 15.83
CA ALA A 679 -7.09 -7.87 15.55
C ALA A 679 -7.75 -6.87 16.52
N SER A 680 -8.54 -7.32 17.50
CA SER A 680 -9.07 -6.43 18.55
C SER A 680 -7.94 -5.77 19.33
N ALA A 681 -6.79 -6.44 19.46
CA ALA A 681 -5.58 -5.93 20.08
C ALA A 681 -4.91 -4.79 19.29
N PHE A 682 -5.22 -4.65 18.00
CA PHE A 682 -4.77 -3.54 17.16
C PHE A 682 -5.35 -2.21 17.64
N PHE A 683 -6.62 -2.22 18.10
CA PHE A 683 -7.37 -1.03 18.51
C PHE A 683 -7.22 -0.75 20.02
N ARG A 684 -6.23 0.06 20.41
CA ARG A 684 -6.02 0.45 21.81
C ARG A 684 -6.94 1.58 22.26
N GLY A 685 -7.28 1.65 23.55
CA GLY A 685 -7.84 2.85 24.20
C GLY A 685 -9.26 3.26 23.78
N GLY A 686 -10.20 2.31 23.68
CA GLY A 686 -11.59 2.57 23.29
C GLY A 686 -11.82 2.78 21.78
N ASN A 687 -10.75 2.75 20.97
CA ASN A 687 -10.84 2.84 19.52
C ASN A 687 -11.55 1.63 18.88
N LEU A 688 -11.58 0.47 19.54
CA LEU A 688 -12.30 -0.71 19.05
C LEU A 688 -13.81 -0.47 19.02
N GLU A 689 -14.35 0.09 20.10
CA GLU A 689 -15.77 0.44 20.23
C GLU A 689 -16.15 1.53 19.23
N ARG A 690 -15.29 2.53 19.03
CA ARG A 690 -15.50 3.58 18.02
C ARG A 690 -15.46 3.03 16.60
N PHE A 691 -14.52 2.17 16.30
CA PHE A 691 -14.43 1.51 15.00
C PHE A 691 -15.68 0.64 14.76
N ARG A 692 -16.11 -0.16 15.74
CA ARG A 692 -17.36 -0.94 15.66
C ARG A 692 -18.59 -0.05 15.48
N ALA A 693 -18.65 1.09 16.16
CA ALA A 693 -19.74 2.05 16.01
C ALA A 693 -19.75 2.70 14.62
N GLU A 694 -18.58 3.03 14.06
CA GLU A 694 -18.43 3.57 12.71
C GLU A 694 -18.84 2.54 11.66
N VAL A 695 -18.40 1.29 11.82
CA VAL A 695 -18.84 0.18 10.98
C VAL A 695 -20.36 0.02 11.03
N ALA A 696 -20.96 0.07 12.21
CA ALA A 696 -22.41 -0.04 12.38
C ALA A 696 -23.15 1.16 11.75
N ALA A 697 -22.68 2.39 11.96
CA ALA A 697 -23.26 3.60 11.38
C ALA A 697 -23.18 3.58 9.85
N ALA A 698 -22.00 3.28 9.29
CA ALA A 698 -21.80 3.13 7.86
C ALA A 698 -22.64 1.99 7.27
N THR A 699 -22.94 0.95 8.05
CA THR A 699 -23.85 -0.15 7.64
C THR A 699 -25.29 0.35 7.54
N VAL A 700 -25.80 1.08 8.55
CA VAL A 700 -27.16 1.65 8.55
C VAL A 700 -27.33 2.69 7.43
N GLU A 701 -26.31 3.50 7.19
CA GLU A 701 -26.33 4.60 6.21
C GLU A 701 -25.94 4.16 4.78
N ASN A 702 -25.64 2.88 4.59
CA ASN A 702 -25.16 2.30 3.33
C ASN A 702 -24.01 3.08 2.65
N ARG A 703 -23.04 3.54 3.44
CA ARG A 703 -21.84 4.23 2.97
C ARG A 703 -20.58 3.41 3.20
N MET A 704 -19.47 3.82 2.58
CA MET A 704 -18.16 3.28 2.94
C MET A 704 -17.80 3.65 4.38
N ILE A 705 -17.05 2.76 5.02
CA ILE A 705 -16.47 3.03 6.33
C ILE A 705 -15.28 3.95 6.10
N ASP A 706 -15.25 5.08 6.78
CA ASP A 706 -14.09 5.97 6.84
C ASP A 706 -13.75 6.15 8.31
N TYR A 707 -12.60 5.61 8.72
CA TYR A 707 -12.18 5.65 10.10
C TYR A 707 -10.72 6.05 10.25
N LEU A 708 -10.51 7.20 10.87
CA LEU A 708 -9.17 7.66 11.25
C LEU A 708 -8.71 7.01 12.55
N TYR A 709 -7.78 6.07 12.43
CA TYR A 709 -7.13 5.43 13.56
C TYR A 709 -5.84 6.17 13.95
N ARG A 710 -5.81 6.77 15.15
CA ARG A 710 -4.59 7.33 15.73
C ARG A 710 -3.92 6.34 16.66
N SER A 711 -2.80 5.76 16.22
CA SER A 711 -1.99 4.84 17.02
C SER A 711 -0.90 5.61 17.78
N ARG A 712 -0.77 5.34 19.09
CA ARG A 712 0.51 5.57 19.79
C ARG A 712 1.36 4.33 19.49
N GLY A 713 2.38 4.49 18.65
CA GLY A 713 3.23 3.41 18.14
C GLY A 713 3.56 2.36 19.20
N PHE A 714 3.34 1.09 18.87
CA PHE A 714 3.61 -0.04 19.77
C PHE A 714 5.12 -0.30 19.92
N LEU A 715 5.97 0.31 19.06
CA LEU A 715 7.42 0.14 18.97
C LEU A 715 8.23 1.44 19.15
N GLY A 716 7.76 2.37 19.98
CA GLY A 716 8.60 3.50 20.43
C GLY A 716 9.06 4.50 19.35
N LYS A 717 8.52 4.44 18.13
CA LYS A 717 8.57 5.49 17.12
C LYS A 717 7.22 6.20 17.03
N GLU A 718 7.24 7.40 16.46
CA GLU A 718 6.23 8.47 16.54
C GLU A 718 4.77 8.03 16.35
N ALA A 719 3.84 8.86 16.82
CA ALA A 719 2.41 8.62 16.62
C ALA A 719 2.11 8.61 15.11
N HIS A 720 1.39 7.60 14.63
CA HIS A 720 0.93 7.51 13.24
C HIS A 720 -0.59 7.60 13.23
N SER A 721 -1.12 8.40 12.30
CA SER A 721 -2.55 8.38 11.96
C SER A 721 -2.69 7.48 10.74
N ILE A 722 -3.70 6.62 10.73
CA ILE A 722 -3.95 5.65 9.68
C ILE A 722 -5.41 5.82 9.27
N HIS A 723 -5.68 6.10 8.00
CA HIS A 723 -7.03 6.03 7.48
C HIS A 723 -7.37 4.57 7.15
N LEU A 724 -8.54 4.13 7.61
CA LEU A 724 -9.11 2.83 7.31
C LEU A 724 -10.36 3.04 6.46
N TYR A 725 -10.26 2.75 5.16
CA TYR A 725 -11.41 2.76 4.25
C TYR A 725 -11.95 1.34 4.11
N GLY A 726 -13.20 1.13 4.49
CA GLY A 726 -13.78 -0.21 4.56
C GLY A 726 -14.98 -0.40 3.63
N VAL A 727 -14.96 -1.47 2.83
CA VAL A 727 -16.13 -1.96 2.08
C VAL A 727 -16.66 -3.26 2.69
N LYS A 728 -17.98 -3.35 2.80
CA LYS A 728 -18.71 -4.47 3.38
C LYS A 728 -18.92 -5.54 2.32
N LEU A 729 -18.44 -6.77 2.55
CA LEU A 729 -18.56 -7.90 1.60
C LEU A 729 -19.80 -8.78 1.83
N ASP A 730 -20.31 -8.83 3.06
CA ASP A 730 -21.50 -9.60 3.45
C ASP A 730 -22.06 -9.00 4.74
N ILE A 731 -23.38 -9.06 4.97
CA ILE A 731 -24.05 -8.52 6.18
C ILE A 731 -24.91 -9.61 6.81
N GLN A 732 -24.56 -10.03 8.02
CA GLN A 732 -25.37 -10.94 8.84
C GLN A 732 -25.80 -10.24 10.13
N ASN A 733 -27.11 -10.20 10.39
CA ASN A 733 -27.67 -9.56 11.60
C ASN A 733 -27.33 -8.08 11.79
N GLY A 734 -27.15 -7.32 10.70
CA GLY A 734 -26.82 -5.89 10.76
C GLY A 734 -25.35 -5.61 11.10
N ILE A 735 -24.50 -6.63 11.09
CA ILE A 735 -23.05 -6.52 11.23
C ILE A 735 -22.42 -7.13 9.97
N PRO A 736 -21.50 -6.44 9.28
CA PRO A 736 -20.86 -7.01 8.11
C PRO A 736 -20.02 -8.23 8.48
N SER A 737 -20.23 -9.40 7.88
CA SER A 737 -19.47 -10.64 8.17
C SER A 737 -18.00 -10.52 7.79
N TYR A 738 -17.72 -9.78 6.71
CA TYR A 738 -16.38 -9.51 6.19
C TYR A 738 -16.26 -8.05 5.73
N LEU A 739 -15.11 -7.46 6.01
CA LEU A 739 -14.71 -6.12 5.59
C LEU A 739 -13.43 -6.23 4.75
N ILE A 740 -13.40 -5.60 3.58
CA ILE A 740 -12.13 -5.24 2.94
C ILE A 740 -11.75 -3.88 3.50
N ILE A 741 -10.54 -3.77 4.06
CA ILE A 741 -10.03 -2.52 4.60
C ILE A 741 -8.76 -2.13 3.87
N LEU A 742 -8.79 -0.92 3.31
CA LEU A 742 -7.65 -0.21 2.77
C LEU A 742 -7.05 0.63 3.90
N LEU A 743 -5.76 0.42 4.19
CA LEU A 743 -4.94 1.31 4.99
C LEU A 743 -4.24 2.30 4.08
N GLU A 744 -4.33 3.56 4.48
CA GLU A 744 -3.47 4.61 3.99
C GLU A 744 -2.79 5.28 5.19
N GLN A 745 -1.48 5.53 5.09
CA GLN A 745 -0.75 6.27 6.11
C GLN A 745 -1.22 7.73 6.05
N ALA A 746 -1.91 8.20 7.08
CA ALA A 746 -2.28 9.59 7.19
C ALA A 746 -1.05 10.34 7.71
N ASP A 747 -0.38 11.09 6.82
CA ASP A 747 0.75 11.92 7.22
C ASP A 747 0.29 12.92 8.29
N LEU A 748 0.73 12.67 9.52
CA LEU A 748 0.58 13.60 10.62
C LEU A 748 1.43 14.82 10.30
N TYR A 749 0.79 15.84 9.74
CA TYR A 749 1.18 17.22 9.99
C TYR A 749 1.16 17.45 11.50
N VAL A 750 2.28 17.17 12.16
CA VAL A 750 2.51 17.61 13.53
C VAL A 750 2.67 19.12 13.48
N CYS A 751 1.57 19.84 13.74
CA CYS A 751 1.67 21.15 14.34
C CYS A 751 2.32 20.97 15.73
N SER A 752 3.62 21.23 15.82
CA SER A 752 4.31 21.54 17.06
C SER A 752 4.97 22.90 16.94
#